data_AF-A0A6J8C4Z3-F1
#
_entry.id   AF-A0A6J8C4Z3-F1
#
_cell.length_a   1.000
_cell.length_b   1.000
_cell.length_c   1.000
_cell.angle_alpha   90.00
_cell.angle_beta   90.00
_cell.angle_gamma   90.00
#
_symmetry.space_group_name_H-M   'P 1'
#
loop_
_entity.id
_entity.type
_entity.pdbx_description
1 polymer ?
#
loop_
_entity_poly.entity_id
_entity_poly.type
_entity_poly.pdbx_seq_one_letter_code
_entity_poly.pdbx_strand_id
1 'polypeptide(L)'
;MAFQRRTVHSVNKKRKIIQELNFVAKETSPIDSSHGFGLPERQIDIEQDLQQLFQQVKDKSKDNLKNISNTHLLLSTLVTSLGLKVFQCLVSACFHVPDIFPNASSIIARIVNVQDNNCISPSEVDQYSSLIRKIPDMTDYLNLSDNILWKCQYKYKEPFHKFLVPPVSDCLQCQATLYTFNVTNVTVFTLEGPLPARKLTLRCKKGCGATYSIDTYNSSSTTKFYDFPTKWIGASNKVFMSDTVHELMCESGNHAFVSHHAFSEIYASVFNETANGIKYMEWIKEFEDQASDVDSSEDSTHDDLKDDDDYCNDRGGNGKSTYQQSLTRKQAMSAYMNGELANELRQRSMSSTLGMTNKMSRELVMQEIDKMRRQEHYPHDPNHCTDECKKKGCENLRVIDGCWKVCMPHCMFAMEMEVQGFPLLNFPNVCTSEPKPGSVFCADHFQILEDKNIPTQKEEFLQFLGCKKNPSSTEDIKAVDDKIKDFSKQLASSTAGVSSLKYQNTEQIVSKVSPSDWQSTSTDTVCNKDTGEKARLRQRSRGHFVCVTGGGHIQYFEPLFKSEGPCQVFMITIRSSLLELSKVPEDQLEARMESLILAYDNMCHLDCIKAAKEDLPFPAPLNKLRKTIKKIVDRLHLQNHKDARCKVTYDPSTIPETYNTMIAEQTFSWFSRFKKIANSMTQTHHLFYIHRQIQRRNKYSGSCRLRGKAPLLPGINITLQKKAIKD
;
A
#
# COMPACT_ATOMS: atom_id res chain seq x y z
N MET A 1 -7.36 -29.85 -7.58
CA MET A 1 -7.26 -30.54 -8.89
C MET A 1 -6.32 -29.87 -9.89
N ALA A 2 -6.40 -28.55 -10.16
CA ALA A 2 -5.47 -27.89 -11.09
C ALA A 2 -4.00 -27.91 -10.64
N PHE A 3 -3.74 -27.81 -9.33
CA PHE A 3 -2.40 -27.94 -8.74
C PHE A 3 -1.83 -29.36 -8.94
N GLN A 4 -2.58 -30.40 -8.57
CA GLN A 4 -2.19 -31.81 -8.80
C GLN A 4 -1.93 -32.13 -10.28
N ARG A 5 -2.71 -31.61 -11.23
CA ARG A 5 -2.47 -31.82 -12.66
C ARG A 5 -1.17 -31.15 -13.13
N ARG A 6 -0.83 -29.96 -12.61
CA ARG A 6 0.46 -29.30 -12.87
C ARG A 6 1.63 -30.08 -12.27
N THR A 7 1.48 -30.64 -11.07
CA THR A 7 2.51 -31.45 -10.41
C THR A 7 2.77 -32.76 -11.17
N VAL A 8 1.72 -33.48 -11.58
CA VAL A 8 1.85 -34.74 -12.33
C VAL A 8 2.43 -34.51 -13.72
N HIS A 9 2.03 -33.42 -14.40
CA HIS A 9 2.61 -33.06 -15.70
C HIS A 9 4.09 -32.67 -15.58
N SER A 10 4.46 -31.92 -14.53
CA SER A 10 5.86 -31.55 -14.23
C SER A 10 6.73 -32.79 -13.92
N VAL A 11 6.21 -33.76 -13.16
CA VAL A 11 6.93 -35.00 -12.81
C VAL A 11 7.13 -35.91 -14.03
N ASN A 12 6.11 -36.07 -14.89
CA ASN A 12 6.22 -36.88 -16.10
C ASN A 12 7.17 -36.25 -17.14
N LYS A 13 7.20 -34.92 -17.22
CA LYS A 13 8.14 -34.19 -18.09
C LYS A 13 9.59 -34.26 -17.57
N LYS A 14 9.80 -34.21 -16.25
CA LYS A 14 11.11 -34.47 -15.61
C LYS A 14 11.64 -35.87 -15.89
N ARG A 15 10.78 -36.90 -15.84
CA ARG A 15 11.16 -38.29 -16.19
C ARG A 15 11.64 -38.41 -17.64
N LYS A 16 10.99 -37.73 -18.58
CA LYS A 16 11.34 -37.78 -20.01
C LYS A 16 12.74 -37.23 -20.29
N ILE A 17 13.11 -36.11 -19.68
CA ILE A 17 14.45 -35.52 -19.87
C ILE A 17 15.54 -36.35 -19.18
N ILE A 18 15.28 -36.92 -18.00
CA ILE A 18 16.23 -37.85 -17.36
C ILE A 18 16.42 -39.10 -18.23
N GLN A 19 15.36 -39.59 -18.86
CA GLN A 19 15.45 -40.70 -19.82
C GLN A 19 16.24 -40.30 -21.09
N GLU A 20 16.04 -39.10 -21.61
CA GLU A 20 16.79 -38.57 -22.77
C GLU A 20 18.27 -38.32 -22.44
N LEU A 21 18.60 -37.79 -21.26
CA LEU A 21 19.98 -37.61 -20.78
C LEU A 21 20.68 -38.96 -20.53
N ASN A 22 19.96 -39.95 -19.99
CA ASN A 22 20.47 -41.31 -19.81
C ASN A 22 20.61 -42.08 -21.14
N PHE A 23 19.80 -41.73 -22.15
CA PHE A 23 19.90 -42.29 -23.50
C PHE A 23 21.13 -41.76 -24.24
N VAL A 24 21.39 -40.46 -24.17
CA VAL A 24 22.59 -39.82 -24.75
C VAL A 24 23.89 -40.33 -24.11
N ALA A 25 23.88 -40.65 -22.81
CA ALA A 25 25.01 -41.28 -22.13
C ALA A 25 25.28 -42.73 -22.58
N LYS A 26 24.31 -43.40 -23.22
CA LYS A 26 24.45 -44.77 -23.75
C LYS A 26 24.87 -44.81 -25.21
N GLU A 27 24.50 -43.83 -26.03
CA GLU A 27 24.82 -43.80 -27.47
C GLU A 27 26.27 -43.39 -27.80
N THR A 28 27.04 -42.88 -26.85
CA THR A 28 28.45 -42.49 -27.05
C THR A 28 29.46 -43.63 -26.91
N SER A 29 28.99 -44.89 -26.81
CA SER A 29 29.86 -46.08 -26.89
C SER A 29 29.96 -46.60 -28.33
N PRO A 30 31.15 -46.75 -28.92
CA PRO A 30 31.29 -47.35 -30.24
C PRO A 30 31.12 -48.88 -30.14
N ILE A 31 30.03 -49.40 -30.71
CA ILE A 31 29.93 -50.84 -31.01
C ILE A 31 30.38 -50.99 -32.47
N ASP A 32 31.60 -51.50 -32.65
CA ASP A 32 32.10 -51.94 -33.94
C ASP A 32 31.68 -53.40 -34.17
N SER A 33 30.98 -53.64 -35.26
CA SER A 33 30.47 -54.95 -35.65
C SER A 33 31.43 -55.60 -36.65
N SER A 34 32.34 -56.46 -36.20
CA SER A 34 32.81 -57.61 -36.99
C SER A 34 33.75 -58.55 -36.21
N HIS A 35 33.59 -59.85 -36.51
CA HIS A 35 34.45 -61.00 -36.19
C HIS A 35 34.42 -61.58 -34.78
N GLY A 36 33.91 -62.82 -34.72
CA GLY A 36 34.09 -63.71 -33.58
C GLY A 36 35.45 -64.39 -33.59
N PHE A 37 36.03 -64.55 -32.41
CA PHE A 37 36.82 -65.69 -31.92
C PHE A 37 36.96 -65.50 -30.38
N GLY A 38 37.06 -66.60 -29.64
CA GLY A 38 36.88 -66.63 -28.19
C GLY A 38 38.06 -66.18 -27.31
N LEU A 39 37.70 -65.95 -26.03
CA LEU A 39 38.48 -65.81 -24.78
C LEU A 39 39.31 -64.52 -24.59
N PRO A 40 39.56 -64.02 -23.34
CA PRO A 40 39.08 -64.43 -22.01
C PRO A 40 38.31 -63.31 -21.25
N GLU A 41 37.67 -63.65 -20.13
CA GLU A 41 37.10 -62.70 -19.17
C GLU A 41 38.16 -61.71 -18.67
N ARG A 42 38.26 -60.54 -19.28
CA ARG A 42 38.71 -59.34 -18.59
C ARG A 42 37.50 -58.78 -17.87
N GLN A 43 37.56 -58.79 -16.54
CA GLN A 43 36.70 -57.97 -15.71
C GLN A 43 37.09 -56.51 -15.99
N ILE A 44 36.47 -55.93 -17.01
CA ILE A 44 36.63 -54.52 -17.38
C ILE A 44 36.03 -53.72 -16.24
N ASP A 45 36.88 -52.98 -15.54
CA ASP A 45 36.45 -51.98 -14.58
C ASP A 45 35.86 -50.80 -15.36
N ILE A 46 34.57 -50.92 -15.67
CA ILE A 46 33.78 -49.94 -16.44
C ILE A 46 33.94 -48.53 -15.84
N GLU A 47 34.21 -48.42 -14.55
CA GLU A 47 34.40 -47.14 -13.87
C GLU A 47 35.75 -46.50 -14.21
N GLN A 48 36.83 -47.28 -14.31
CA GLN A 48 38.14 -46.79 -14.76
C GLN A 48 38.16 -46.44 -16.25
N ASP A 49 37.52 -47.26 -17.09
CA ASP A 49 37.46 -47.00 -18.53
C ASP A 49 36.57 -45.80 -18.85
N LEU A 50 35.45 -45.63 -18.13
CA LEU A 50 34.66 -44.40 -18.20
C LEU A 50 35.48 -43.20 -17.72
N GLN A 51 36.22 -43.30 -16.63
CA GLN A 51 37.09 -42.21 -16.16
C GLN A 51 38.18 -41.84 -17.18
N GLN A 52 38.80 -42.82 -17.85
CA GLN A 52 39.75 -42.56 -18.94
C GLN A 52 39.07 -41.93 -20.17
N LEU A 53 37.88 -42.40 -20.56
CA LEU A 53 37.12 -41.83 -21.67
C LEU A 53 36.66 -40.39 -21.37
N PHE A 54 36.19 -40.13 -20.15
CA PHE A 54 35.87 -38.79 -19.66
C PHE A 54 37.10 -37.88 -19.68
N GLN A 55 38.28 -38.38 -19.29
CA GLN A 55 39.53 -37.62 -19.34
C GLN A 55 39.97 -37.33 -20.79
N GLN A 56 39.86 -38.29 -21.70
CA GLN A 56 40.17 -38.09 -23.12
C GLN A 56 39.22 -37.11 -23.83
N VAL A 57 37.94 -37.06 -23.44
CA VAL A 57 36.97 -36.06 -23.96
C VAL A 57 37.19 -34.69 -23.32
N LYS A 58 37.60 -34.64 -22.04
CA LYS A 58 37.96 -33.41 -21.33
C LYS A 58 39.16 -32.71 -21.98
N ASP A 59 40.12 -33.48 -22.49
CA ASP A 59 41.31 -32.95 -23.16
C ASP A 59 41.05 -32.57 -24.64
N LYS A 60 40.09 -33.21 -25.32
CA LYS A 60 39.71 -32.90 -26.72
C LYS A 60 38.64 -31.81 -26.89
N SER A 61 37.82 -31.54 -25.88
CA SER A 61 36.66 -30.62 -26.00
C SER A 61 36.97 -29.15 -25.73
N LYS A 62 38.06 -28.81 -25.04
CA LYS A 62 38.37 -27.41 -24.66
C LYS A 62 38.57 -26.49 -25.88
N ASP A 63 39.07 -27.00 -27.00
CA ASP A 63 39.42 -26.18 -28.17
C ASP A 63 38.30 -26.02 -29.23
N ASN A 64 37.18 -26.75 -29.15
CA ASN A 64 36.18 -26.81 -30.25
C ASN A 64 34.73 -26.46 -29.89
N LEU A 65 34.45 -26.02 -28.66
CA LEU A 65 33.07 -25.71 -28.21
C LEU A 65 32.36 -24.60 -29.01
N LYS A 66 33.11 -23.71 -29.68
CA LYS A 66 32.54 -22.57 -30.44
C LYS A 66 31.86 -22.97 -31.76
N ASN A 67 32.14 -24.18 -32.28
CA ASN A 67 31.69 -24.62 -33.62
C ASN A 67 30.53 -25.63 -33.59
N ILE A 68 30.00 -25.96 -32.41
CA ILE A 68 28.91 -26.94 -32.26
C ILE A 68 27.57 -26.23 -32.43
N SER A 69 26.88 -26.45 -33.56
CA SER A 69 25.55 -25.92 -33.84
C SER A 69 24.41 -26.73 -33.22
N ASN A 70 24.66 -27.98 -32.82
CA ASN A 70 23.65 -28.88 -32.25
C ASN A 70 23.59 -28.74 -30.71
N THR A 71 22.48 -28.21 -30.21
CA THR A 71 22.23 -27.97 -28.77
C THR A 71 22.34 -29.22 -27.91
N HIS A 72 21.94 -30.39 -28.41
CA HIS A 72 22.04 -31.66 -27.67
C HIS A 72 23.49 -32.12 -27.52
N LEU A 73 24.29 -32.00 -28.58
CA LEU A 73 25.71 -32.37 -28.55
C LEU A 73 26.49 -31.43 -27.61
N LEU A 74 26.15 -30.14 -27.61
CA LEU A 74 26.73 -29.16 -26.70
C LEU A 74 26.41 -29.47 -25.23
N LEU A 75 25.14 -29.75 -24.92
CA LEU A 75 24.70 -30.15 -23.58
C LEU A 75 25.39 -31.42 -23.12
N SER A 76 25.45 -32.44 -23.96
CA SER A 76 26.16 -33.69 -23.66
C SER A 76 27.63 -33.42 -23.37
N THR A 77 28.29 -32.59 -24.20
CA THR A 77 29.71 -32.27 -24.01
C THR A 77 29.97 -31.55 -22.69
N LEU A 78 29.10 -30.61 -22.30
CA LEU A 78 29.21 -29.88 -21.03
C LEU A 78 28.92 -30.78 -19.82
N VAL A 79 27.92 -31.66 -19.91
CA VAL A 79 27.61 -32.62 -18.84
C VAL A 79 28.75 -33.62 -18.67
N THR A 80 29.33 -34.10 -19.78
CA THR A 80 30.47 -35.01 -19.78
C THR A 80 31.73 -34.34 -19.22
N SER A 81 31.98 -33.06 -19.52
CA SER A 81 33.19 -32.36 -19.07
C SER A 81 33.13 -31.87 -17.62
N LEU A 82 31.95 -31.46 -17.14
CA LEU A 82 31.76 -30.90 -15.79
C LEU A 82 31.21 -31.92 -14.79
N GLY A 83 30.57 -32.99 -15.27
CA GLY A 83 29.71 -33.85 -14.47
C GLY A 83 28.32 -33.25 -14.26
N LEU A 84 27.32 -34.12 -14.12
CA LEU A 84 25.91 -33.72 -14.09
C LEU A 84 25.57 -32.74 -12.95
N LYS A 85 26.09 -32.96 -11.73
CA LYS A 85 25.80 -32.11 -10.56
C LYS A 85 26.36 -30.69 -10.73
N VAL A 86 27.60 -30.59 -11.22
CA VAL A 86 28.29 -29.31 -11.44
C VAL A 86 27.65 -28.55 -12.58
N PHE A 87 27.30 -29.26 -13.67
CA PHE A 87 26.55 -28.69 -14.77
C PHE A 87 25.19 -28.14 -14.31
N GLN A 88 24.42 -28.90 -13.53
CA GLN A 88 23.14 -28.44 -12.96
C GLN A 88 23.31 -27.20 -12.07
N CYS A 89 24.34 -27.18 -11.23
CA CYS A 89 24.66 -26.03 -10.38
C CYS A 89 25.05 -24.80 -11.22
N LEU A 90 25.91 -24.98 -12.23
CA LEU A 90 26.34 -23.93 -13.14
C LEU A 90 25.15 -23.32 -13.87
N VAL A 91 24.27 -24.15 -14.45
CA VAL A 91 23.05 -23.67 -15.11
C VAL A 91 22.17 -22.89 -14.13
N SER A 92 21.92 -23.43 -12.93
CA SER A 92 21.12 -22.76 -11.90
C SER A 92 21.73 -21.43 -11.49
N ALA A 93 23.05 -21.38 -11.31
CA ALA A 93 23.79 -20.18 -10.92
C ALA A 93 23.78 -19.11 -12.04
N CYS A 94 23.86 -19.51 -13.32
CA CYS A 94 23.71 -18.59 -14.44
C CYS A 94 22.34 -17.92 -14.47
N PHE A 95 21.26 -18.64 -14.15
CA PHE A 95 19.92 -18.01 -14.09
C PHE A 95 19.67 -17.25 -12.79
N HIS A 96 20.36 -17.61 -11.71
CA HIS A 96 20.27 -16.93 -10.40
C HIS A 96 21.01 -15.60 -10.35
N VAL A 97 22.19 -15.52 -10.98
CA VAL A 97 23.03 -14.31 -11.04
C VAL A 97 22.76 -13.56 -12.36
N PRO A 98 22.18 -12.35 -12.32
CA PRO A 98 21.93 -11.58 -13.53
C PRO A 98 23.25 -11.14 -14.19
N ASP A 99 23.35 -11.22 -15.53
CA ASP A 99 24.57 -10.87 -16.28
C ASP A 99 25.06 -9.44 -16.04
N ILE A 100 24.13 -8.52 -15.75
CA ILE A 100 24.44 -7.12 -15.51
C ILE A 100 25.15 -6.87 -14.16
N PHE A 101 25.17 -7.86 -13.26
CA PHE A 101 25.93 -7.73 -12.02
C PHE A 101 27.43 -7.70 -12.29
N PRO A 102 28.18 -6.78 -11.65
CA PRO A 102 29.62 -6.72 -11.82
C PRO A 102 30.25 -8.03 -11.31
N ASN A 103 31.19 -8.55 -12.09
CA ASN A 103 31.86 -9.82 -11.82
C ASN A 103 30.91 -11.03 -11.75
N ALA A 104 29.81 -11.03 -12.51
CA ALA A 104 28.83 -12.12 -12.55
C ALA A 104 29.50 -13.50 -12.67
N SER A 105 30.49 -13.64 -13.56
CA SER A 105 31.19 -14.91 -13.79
C SER A 105 32.05 -15.35 -12.61
N SER A 106 32.61 -14.40 -11.86
CA SER A 106 33.29 -14.68 -10.58
C SER A 106 32.29 -15.12 -9.50
N ILE A 107 31.13 -14.47 -9.43
CA ILE A 107 30.06 -14.83 -8.49
C ILE A 107 29.53 -16.24 -8.80
N ILE A 108 29.27 -16.56 -10.07
CA ILE A 108 28.82 -17.87 -10.52
C ILE A 108 29.90 -18.93 -10.24
N ALA A 109 31.16 -18.66 -10.56
CA ALA A 109 32.27 -19.57 -10.26
C ALA A 109 32.35 -19.89 -8.76
N ARG A 110 32.22 -18.88 -7.90
CA ARG A 110 32.15 -19.07 -6.43
C ARG A 110 30.98 -19.95 -6.02
N ILE A 111 29.80 -19.76 -6.61
CA ILE A 111 28.62 -20.60 -6.32
C ILE A 111 28.88 -22.07 -6.67
N VAL A 112 29.42 -22.32 -7.86
CA VAL A 112 29.63 -23.68 -8.37
C VAL A 112 30.77 -24.39 -7.62
N ASN A 113 31.84 -23.68 -7.32
CA ASN A 113 33.04 -24.25 -6.69
C ASN A 113 32.84 -24.62 -5.21
N VAL A 114 31.74 -24.15 -4.59
CA VAL A 114 31.36 -24.56 -3.23
C VAL A 114 30.78 -25.97 -3.19
N GLN A 115 30.27 -26.48 -4.31
CA GLN A 115 29.52 -27.73 -4.29
C GLN A 115 30.40 -28.98 -4.18
N ASP A 116 31.63 -29.01 -4.68
CA ASP A 116 32.50 -30.22 -4.62
C ASP A 116 34.01 -29.89 -4.81
N ASN A 117 34.52 -28.75 -4.29
CA ASN A 117 35.92 -28.29 -4.50
C ASN A 117 36.33 -28.23 -5.99
N ASN A 118 35.36 -28.03 -6.89
CA ASN A 118 35.64 -27.84 -8.30
C ASN A 118 36.43 -26.55 -8.52
N CYS A 119 37.24 -26.54 -9.58
CA CYS A 119 38.04 -25.40 -9.99
C CYS A 119 37.54 -24.85 -11.34
N ILE A 120 36.27 -24.47 -11.43
CA ILE A 120 35.82 -23.70 -12.60
C ILE A 120 36.30 -22.27 -12.44
N SER A 121 37.09 -21.81 -13.41
CA SER A 121 37.56 -20.42 -13.47
C SER A 121 36.45 -19.47 -13.96
N PRO A 122 36.49 -18.17 -13.61
CA PRO A 122 35.55 -17.18 -14.16
C PRO A 122 35.53 -17.13 -15.69
N SER A 123 36.68 -17.36 -16.34
CA SER A 123 36.80 -17.42 -17.82
C SER A 123 36.04 -18.60 -18.41
N GLU A 124 36.12 -19.77 -17.77
CA GLU A 124 35.32 -20.94 -18.16
C GLU A 124 33.82 -20.67 -17.96
N VAL A 125 33.44 -19.99 -16.88
CA VAL A 125 32.05 -19.55 -16.67
C VAL A 125 31.57 -18.60 -17.78
N ASP A 126 32.38 -17.63 -18.20
CA ASP A 126 32.02 -16.73 -19.32
C ASP A 126 31.73 -17.52 -20.60
N GLN A 127 32.60 -18.49 -20.90
CA GLN A 127 32.41 -19.37 -22.04
C GLN A 127 31.12 -20.18 -21.92
N TYR A 128 30.90 -20.85 -20.79
CA TYR A 128 29.74 -21.72 -20.59
C TYR A 128 28.42 -20.96 -20.44
N SER A 129 28.40 -19.82 -19.75
CA SER A 129 27.19 -19.02 -19.53
C SER A 129 26.62 -18.50 -20.85
N SER A 130 27.49 -18.03 -21.76
CA SER A 130 27.09 -17.59 -23.10
C SER A 130 26.43 -18.70 -23.93
N LEU A 131 26.78 -19.97 -23.66
CA LEU A 131 26.23 -21.15 -24.31
C LEU A 131 24.93 -21.59 -23.63
N ILE A 132 24.91 -21.67 -22.30
CA ILE A 132 23.74 -22.06 -21.49
C ILE A 132 22.56 -21.12 -21.73
N ARG A 133 22.80 -19.80 -21.78
CA ARG A 133 21.74 -18.80 -22.00
C ARG A 133 21.11 -18.84 -23.39
N LYS A 134 21.75 -19.50 -24.37
CA LYS A 134 21.18 -19.72 -25.71
C LYS A 134 20.19 -20.89 -25.76
N ILE A 135 20.10 -21.68 -24.68
CA ILE A 135 19.24 -22.85 -24.61
C ILE A 135 17.88 -22.43 -24.04
N PRO A 136 16.79 -22.45 -24.85
CA PRO A 136 15.46 -22.14 -24.37
C PRO A 136 15.02 -23.13 -23.28
N ASP A 137 14.10 -22.72 -22.40
CA ASP A 137 13.37 -23.58 -21.46
C ASP A 137 14.17 -24.27 -20.34
N MET A 138 15.44 -23.93 -20.12
CA MET A 138 16.24 -24.50 -19.02
C MET A 138 15.85 -23.94 -17.62
N THR A 139 15.19 -22.78 -17.56
CA THR A 139 14.85 -22.07 -16.32
C THR A 139 13.85 -22.81 -15.43
N ASP A 140 12.95 -23.59 -16.01
CA ASP A 140 11.82 -24.18 -15.27
C ASP A 140 12.21 -25.42 -14.44
N TYR A 141 13.43 -25.93 -14.62
CA TYR A 141 13.82 -27.26 -14.13
C TYR A 141 14.89 -27.25 -13.06
N LEU A 142 15.59 -26.14 -12.85
CA LEU A 142 16.80 -26.06 -12.04
C LEU A 142 16.75 -24.85 -11.10
N ASN A 143 16.25 -25.08 -9.89
CA ASN A 143 16.38 -24.11 -8.80
C ASN A 143 17.69 -24.38 -8.07
N LEU A 144 18.48 -23.32 -7.89
CA LEU A 144 19.67 -23.38 -7.05
C LEU A 144 19.25 -23.68 -5.61
N SER A 145 19.85 -24.71 -5.02
CA SER A 145 19.50 -25.13 -3.65
C SER A 145 19.95 -24.07 -2.63
N ASP A 146 19.06 -23.67 -1.72
CA ASP A 146 19.37 -22.77 -0.60
C ASP A 146 20.60 -23.23 0.20
N ASN A 147 20.79 -24.54 0.39
CA ASN A 147 21.98 -25.06 1.08
C ASN A 147 23.30 -24.68 0.39
N ILE A 148 23.33 -24.60 -0.95
CA ILE A 148 24.52 -24.16 -1.69
C ILE A 148 24.73 -22.67 -1.43
N LEU A 149 23.67 -21.87 -1.52
CA LEU A 149 23.71 -20.42 -1.31
C LEU A 149 24.18 -20.04 0.10
N TRP A 150 23.64 -20.70 1.12
CA TRP A 150 24.12 -20.55 2.51
C TRP A 150 25.60 -20.92 2.63
N LYS A 151 26.03 -22.09 2.12
CA LYS A 151 27.45 -22.48 2.14
C LYS A 151 28.36 -21.44 1.47
N CYS A 152 27.95 -20.92 0.31
CA CYS A 152 28.69 -19.88 -0.40
C CYS A 152 28.82 -18.62 0.45
N GLN A 153 27.72 -18.21 1.05
CA GLN A 153 27.65 -17.02 1.85
C GLN A 153 28.48 -17.11 3.14
N TYR A 154 28.47 -18.24 3.85
CA TYR A 154 29.35 -18.45 5.00
C TYR A 154 30.83 -18.48 4.58
N LYS A 155 31.16 -19.14 3.46
CA LYS A 155 32.53 -19.26 2.95
C LYS A 155 33.13 -17.91 2.50
N TYR A 156 32.36 -17.13 1.74
CA TYR A 156 32.84 -15.90 1.11
C TYR A 156 32.45 -14.63 1.85
N LYS A 157 31.62 -14.73 2.91
CA LYS A 157 31.14 -13.59 3.70
C LYS A 157 30.51 -12.49 2.82
N GLU A 158 29.78 -12.90 1.78
CA GLU A 158 29.04 -12.01 0.88
C GLU A 158 27.61 -12.54 0.68
N PRO A 159 26.61 -11.69 0.41
CA PRO A 159 25.26 -12.16 0.11
C PRO A 159 25.15 -12.82 -1.27
N PHE A 160 24.69 -14.07 -1.31
CA PHE A 160 24.42 -14.80 -2.57
C PHE A 160 22.94 -15.16 -2.74
N HIS A 161 22.07 -14.93 -1.74
CA HIS A 161 20.69 -15.45 -1.79
C HIS A 161 19.80 -14.74 -2.80
N LYS A 162 19.89 -13.41 -2.92
CA LYS A 162 19.09 -12.67 -3.91
C LYS A 162 19.91 -11.56 -4.57
N PHE A 163 19.68 -11.39 -5.86
CA PHE A 163 20.27 -10.35 -6.70
C PHE A 163 19.15 -9.46 -7.24
N LEU A 164 19.05 -8.25 -6.72
CA LEU A 164 18.00 -7.30 -7.06
C LEU A 164 18.53 -6.36 -8.15
N VAL A 165 17.88 -6.36 -9.30
CA VAL A 165 18.20 -5.49 -10.44
C VAL A 165 17.01 -4.58 -10.71
N PRO A 166 17.23 -3.31 -11.07
CA PRO A 166 16.18 -2.48 -11.64
C PRO A 166 15.48 -3.19 -12.80
N PRO A 167 14.17 -3.01 -12.99
CA PRO A 167 13.40 -3.73 -13.99
C PRO A 167 13.58 -3.20 -15.42
N VAL A 168 14.64 -2.43 -15.68
CA VAL A 168 14.93 -1.80 -16.98
C VAL A 168 16.41 -1.94 -17.32
N SER A 169 16.69 -2.22 -18.59
CA SER A 169 18.05 -2.27 -19.18
C SER A 169 18.46 -0.95 -19.81
N ASP A 170 17.50 -0.18 -20.28
CA ASP A 170 17.69 1.05 -21.05
C ASP A 170 17.06 2.24 -20.34
N CYS A 171 17.63 3.42 -20.58
CA CYS A 171 17.18 4.63 -19.93
C CYS A 171 15.79 5.05 -20.41
N LEU A 172 14.83 5.13 -19.50
CA LEU A 172 13.45 5.56 -19.78
C LEU A 172 13.35 6.99 -20.36
N GLN A 173 14.40 7.82 -20.24
CA GLN A 173 14.42 9.19 -20.78
C GLN A 173 15.06 9.32 -22.16
N CYS A 174 16.15 8.60 -22.43
CA CYS A 174 16.96 8.80 -23.64
C CYS A 174 17.28 7.49 -24.38
N GLN A 175 16.73 6.37 -23.92
CA GLN A 175 16.92 5.03 -24.47
C GLN A 175 18.37 4.52 -24.49
N ALA A 176 19.33 5.26 -23.92
CA ALA A 176 20.71 4.79 -23.79
C ALA A 176 20.80 3.65 -22.78
N THR A 177 21.60 2.63 -23.11
CA THR A 177 21.88 1.49 -22.23
C THR A 177 22.37 1.95 -20.86
N LEU A 178 21.86 1.31 -19.82
CA LEU A 178 22.22 1.60 -18.45
C LEU A 178 23.46 0.82 -18.02
N TYR A 179 24.25 1.42 -17.14
CA TYR A 179 25.47 0.83 -16.62
C TYR A 179 25.40 0.69 -15.11
N THR A 180 26.06 -0.32 -14.57
CA THR A 180 26.22 -0.50 -13.13
C THR A 180 26.87 0.72 -12.50
N PHE A 181 26.18 1.32 -11.53
CA PHE A 181 26.65 2.48 -10.78
C PHE A 181 27.09 2.11 -9.37
N ASN A 182 26.28 1.34 -8.66
CA ASN A 182 26.59 0.90 -7.31
C ASN A 182 26.00 -0.50 -7.04
N VAL A 183 26.68 -1.26 -6.18
CA VAL A 183 26.18 -2.50 -5.59
C VAL A 183 26.12 -2.32 -4.09
N THR A 184 24.97 -2.57 -3.49
CA THR A 184 24.77 -2.41 -2.04
C THR A 184 24.20 -3.69 -1.46
N ASN A 185 24.69 -4.08 -0.29
CA ASN A 185 24.12 -5.20 0.45
C ASN A 185 22.82 -4.74 1.13
N VAL A 186 21.79 -5.57 1.04
CA VAL A 186 20.45 -5.26 1.54
C VAL A 186 19.84 -6.50 2.21
N THR A 187 18.82 -6.27 3.02
CA THR A 187 17.96 -7.32 3.58
C THR A 187 16.66 -7.36 2.79
N VAL A 188 16.20 -8.56 2.43
CA VAL A 188 14.89 -8.74 1.81
C VAL A 188 14.00 -9.65 2.64
N PHE A 189 12.75 -9.24 2.85
CA PHE A 189 11.76 -10.01 3.58
C PHE A 189 10.85 -10.76 2.60
N THR A 190 10.76 -12.08 2.77
CA THR A 190 10.00 -13.01 1.91
C THR A 190 9.16 -13.94 2.77
N LEU A 191 8.22 -14.66 2.15
CA LEU A 191 7.45 -15.70 2.86
C LEU A 191 8.30 -16.93 3.25
N GLU A 192 9.58 -16.97 2.88
CA GLU A 192 10.53 -18.02 3.28
C GLU A 192 11.40 -17.59 4.46
N GLY A 193 11.32 -16.34 4.91
CA GLY A 193 12.27 -15.77 5.88
C GLY A 193 12.92 -14.47 5.39
N PRO A 194 13.59 -13.75 6.30
CA PRO A 194 14.56 -12.73 5.91
C PRO A 194 15.70 -13.37 5.13
N LEU A 195 16.13 -12.71 4.05
CA LEU A 195 17.23 -13.15 3.22
C LEU A 195 18.24 -12.02 2.97
N PRO A 196 19.53 -12.34 2.92
CA PRO A 196 20.62 -11.43 2.59
C PRO A 196 20.68 -11.26 1.07
N ALA A 197 20.84 -10.04 0.57
CA ALA A 197 20.79 -9.78 -0.86
C ALA A 197 21.76 -8.70 -1.31
N ARG A 198 21.99 -8.65 -2.62
CA ARG A 198 22.73 -7.57 -3.29
C ARG A 198 21.77 -6.81 -4.19
N LYS A 199 21.75 -5.49 -4.04
CA LYS A 199 20.99 -4.56 -4.87
C LYS A 199 21.92 -3.86 -5.84
N LEU A 200 21.55 -3.87 -7.11
CA LEU A 200 22.16 -3.07 -8.14
C LEU A 200 21.46 -1.72 -8.25
N THR A 201 22.24 -0.66 -8.39
CA THR A 201 21.75 0.64 -8.86
C THR A 201 22.38 0.89 -10.22
N LEU A 202 21.56 1.20 -11.21
CA LEU A 202 21.99 1.48 -12.58
C LEU A 202 22.03 2.99 -12.85
N ARG A 203 22.87 3.44 -13.77
CA ARG A 203 22.95 4.85 -14.18
C ARG A 203 23.11 5.01 -15.69
N CYS A 204 22.43 6.00 -16.24
CA CYS A 204 22.59 6.41 -17.62
C CYS A 204 23.84 7.31 -17.76
N LYS A 205 25.00 6.70 -18.05
CA LYS A 205 26.29 7.44 -18.11
C LYS A 205 26.43 8.30 -19.37
N LYS A 206 25.98 7.79 -20.52
CA LYS A 206 26.17 8.42 -21.84
C LYS A 206 25.02 9.36 -22.27
N GLY A 207 23.91 9.36 -21.52
CA GLY A 207 22.73 10.18 -21.82
C GLY A 207 22.50 11.23 -20.74
N CYS A 208 21.42 11.07 -19.97
CA CYS A 208 20.90 12.10 -19.05
C CYS A 208 21.40 12.02 -17.60
N GLY A 209 22.24 11.06 -17.24
CA GLY A 209 22.72 10.90 -15.86
C GLY A 209 21.73 10.28 -14.88
N ALA A 210 20.53 9.93 -15.32
CA ALA A 210 19.46 9.29 -14.54
C ALA A 210 19.93 8.02 -13.82
N THR A 211 19.44 7.82 -12.60
CA THR A 211 19.79 6.69 -11.73
C THR A 211 18.56 5.82 -11.49
N TYR A 212 18.70 4.50 -11.59
CA TYR A 212 17.61 3.53 -11.50
C TYR A 212 17.85 2.60 -10.32
N SER A 213 16.88 2.59 -9.41
CA SER A 213 16.80 1.71 -8.24
C SER A 213 15.80 0.58 -8.49
N ILE A 214 15.50 -0.22 -7.47
CA ILE A 214 14.65 -1.41 -7.60
C ILE A 214 13.18 -1.04 -7.79
N ASP A 215 12.69 -0.09 -7.01
CA ASP A 215 11.29 0.35 -6.96
C ASP A 215 11.06 1.77 -7.51
N THR A 216 12.16 2.52 -7.70
CA THR A 216 12.14 3.91 -8.14
C THR A 216 13.28 4.23 -9.11
N TYR A 217 13.18 5.35 -9.82
CA TYR A 217 14.25 5.92 -10.64
C TYR A 217 14.26 7.45 -10.58
N ASN A 218 15.41 8.06 -10.86
CA ASN A 218 15.61 9.51 -10.80
C ASN A 218 15.70 10.10 -12.22
N SER A 219 14.85 11.08 -12.49
CA SER A 219 14.77 11.87 -13.71
C SER A 219 14.93 13.34 -13.37
N SER A 220 16.01 14.00 -13.81
CA SER A 220 16.17 15.46 -13.67
C SER A 220 15.88 15.97 -12.25
N SER A 221 16.50 15.37 -11.24
CA SER A 221 16.28 15.65 -9.80
C SER A 221 14.90 15.28 -9.22
N THR A 222 14.13 14.48 -9.95
CA THR A 222 12.83 13.94 -9.52
C THR A 222 12.90 12.42 -9.42
N THR A 223 12.64 11.86 -8.24
CA THR A 223 12.46 10.43 -7.99
C THR A 223 11.04 10.00 -8.36
N LYS A 224 10.89 8.98 -9.20
CA LYS A 224 9.61 8.46 -9.69
C LYS A 224 9.50 6.97 -9.43
N PHE A 225 8.28 6.48 -9.27
CA PHE A 225 8.01 5.03 -9.30
C PHE A 225 7.93 4.55 -10.75
N TYR A 226 8.21 3.27 -10.97
CA TYR A 226 7.98 2.64 -12.28
C TYR A 226 6.48 2.56 -12.60
N ASP A 227 6.14 2.78 -13.88
CA ASP A 227 4.76 2.68 -14.39
C ASP A 227 4.22 1.23 -14.39
N PHE A 228 5.07 0.24 -14.15
CA PHE A 228 4.70 -1.17 -14.09
C PHE A 228 5.03 -1.77 -12.70
N PRO A 229 4.40 -2.90 -12.32
CA PRO A 229 4.64 -3.54 -11.03
C PRO A 229 6.09 -4.03 -10.86
N THR A 230 6.66 -3.82 -9.68
CA THR A 230 7.98 -4.32 -9.28
C THR A 230 7.82 -5.50 -8.33
N LYS A 231 8.75 -6.47 -8.41
CA LYS A 231 8.74 -7.64 -7.49
C LYS A 231 9.13 -7.30 -6.06
N TRP A 232 9.74 -6.13 -5.86
CA TRP A 232 10.29 -5.69 -4.59
C TRP A 232 9.78 -4.28 -4.27
N ILE A 233 9.40 -4.09 -3.02
CA ILE A 233 8.92 -2.83 -2.45
C ILE A 233 9.97 -2.35 -1.45
N GLY A 234 10.49 -1.14 -1.63
CA GLY A 234 11.44 -0.56 -0.70
C GLY A 234 10.77 -0.13 0.61
N ALA A 235 11.31 -0.63 1.73
CA ALA A 235 11.07 -0.07 3.05
C ALA A 235 12.12 1.01 3.39
N SER A 236 13.34 0.81 2.90
CA SER A 236 14.45 1.76 2.96
C SER A 236 15.46 1.45 1.84
N ASN A 237 16.55 2.22 1.74
CA ASN A 237 17.63 1.90 0.79
C ASN A 237 18.33 0.56 1.06
N LYS A 238 18.21 0.02 2.28
CA LYS A 238 18.84 -1.23 2.73
C LYS A 238 17.85 -2.37 2.98
N VAL A 239 16.54 -2.12 2.86
CA VAL A 239 15.50 -3.08 3.23
C VAL A 239 14.38 -3.11 2.18
N PHE A 240 14.09 -4.31 1.68
CA PHE A 240 13.01 -4.53 0.72
C PHE A 240 12.07 -5.63 1.21
N MET A 241 10.82 -5.56 0.78
CA MET A 241 9.86 -6.66 0.89
C MET A 241 9.56 -7.21 -0.49
N SER A 242 9.38 -8.52 -0.58
CA SER A 242 8.73 -9.10 -1.76
C SER A 242 7.29 -8.59 -1.89
N ASP A 243 6.81 -8.53 -3.12
CA ASP A 243 5.41 -8.21 -3.45
C ASP A 243 4.40 -9.09 -2.71
N THR A 244 4.68 -10.38 -2.55
CA THR A 244 3.84 -11.32 -1.81
C THR A 244 3.74 -10.99 -0.32
N VAL A 245 4.84 -10.59 0.32
CA VAL A 245 4.82 -10.12 1.73
C VAL A 245 4.08 -8.80 1.86
N HIS A 246 4.29 -7.87 0.91
CA HIS A 246 3.57 -6.59 0.89
C HIS A 246 2.07 -6.80 0.74
N GLU A 247 1.61 -7.64 -0.19
CA GLU A 247 0.19 -7.93 -0.34
C GLU A 247 -0.38 -8.66 0.88
N LEU A 248 0.35 -9.60 1.48
CA LEU A 248 -0.07 -10.21 2.75
C LEU A 248 -0.25 -9.16 3.85
N MET A 249 0.66 -8.19 3.96
CA MET A 249 0.56 -7.08 4.91
C MET A 249 -0.68 -6.22 4.65
N CYS A 250 -0.91 -5.81 3.40
CA CYS A 250 -2.05 -4.98 3.04
C CYS A 250 -3.39 -5.69 3.30
N GLU A 251 -3.51 -6.97 2.91
CA GLU A 251 -4.72 -7.76 3.10
C GLU A 251 -4.96 -8.10 4.58
N SER A 252 -3.90 -8.37 5.34
CA SER A 252 -3.99 -8.54 6.81
C SER A 252 -4.44 -7.25 7.50
N GLY A 253 -3.99 -6.09 7.02
CA GLY A 253 -4.49 -4.79 7.45
C GLY A 253 -5.99 -4.61 7.15
N ASN A 254 -6.43 -4.92 5.93
CA ASN A 254 -7.81 -4.71 5.48
C ASN A 254 -8.83 -5.63 6.13
N HIS A 255 -8.47 -6.91 6.28
CA HIS A 255 -9.40 -7.98 6.65
C HIS A 255 -9.26 -8.45 8.10
N ALA A 256 -8.04 -8.42 8.65
CA ALA A 256 -7.74 -8.84 10.01
C ALA A 256 -7.39 -7.67 10.94
N PHE A 257 -7.36 -6.43 10.43
CA PHE A 257 -7.06 -5.23 11.20
C PHE A 257 -5.71 -5.33 11.93
N VAL A 258 -4.73 -5.91 11.24
CA VAL A 258 -3.37 -6.04 11.75
C VAL A 258 -2.66 -4.69 11.59
N SER A 259 -2.13 -4.15 12.68
CA SER A 259 -1.31 -2.93 12.63
C SER A 259 0.06 -3.24 12.03
N HIS A 260 0.78 -2.24 11.51
CA HIS A 260 2.15 -2.46 11.02
C HIS A 260 3.10 -3.01 12.10
N HIS A 261 2.86 -2.67 13.37
CA HIS A 261 3.62 -3.22 14.49
C HIS A 261 3.30 -4.70 14.71
N ALA A 262 2.02 -5.06 14.78
CA ALA A 262 1.60 -6.45 14.92
C ALA A 262 2.05 -7.30 13.72
N PHE A 263 2.01 -6.75 12.50
CA PHE A 263 2.51 -7.43 11.32
C PHE A 263 4.01 -7.74 11.42
N SER A 264 4.81 -6.77 11.86
CA SER A 264 6.23 -6.96 12.14
C SER A 264 6.50 -8.09 13.15
N GLU A 265 5.75 -8.12 14.26
CA GLU A 265 5.89 -9.16 15.29
C GLU A 265 5.46 -10.54 14.79
N ILE A 266 4.32 -10.62 14.10
CA ILE A 266 3.84 -11.86 13.47
C ILE A 266 4.88 -12.36 12.46
N TYR A 267 5.40 -11.46 11.63
CA TYR A 267 6.42 -11.83 10.66
C TYR A 267 7.66 -12.39 11.36
N ALA A 268 8.17 -11.72 12.39
CA ALA A 268 9.33 -12.19 13.14
C ALA A 268 9.07 -13.56 13.77
N SER A 269 7.93 -13.75 14.43
CA SER A 269 7.57 -15.02 15.07
C SER A 269 7.43 -16.17 14.06
N VAL A 270 6.80 -15.93 12.90
CA VAL A 270 6.54 -16.99 11.91
C VAL A 270 7.77 -17.28 11.07
N PHE A 271 8.47 -16.24 10.61
CA PHE A 271 9.46 -16.37 9.55
C PHE A 271 10.90 -16.39 10.06
N ASN A 272 11.19 -15.94 11.28
CA ASN A 272 12.53 -16.12 11.86
C ASN A 272 12.76 -17.57 12.35
N GLU A 273 11.69 -18.30 12.66
CA GLU A 273 11.75 -19.72 13.06
C GLU A 273 11.86 -20.68 11.87
N THR A 274 11.77 -20.16 10.63
CA THR A 274 11.99 -20.98 9.43
C THR A 274 13.46 -21.37 9.29
N ALA A 275 13.74 -22.41 8.50
CA ALA A 275 15.11 -22.84 8.23
C ALA A 275 15.99 -21.71 7.65
N ASN A 276 15.42 -20.82 6.81
CA ASN A 276 16.14 -19.67 6.29
C ASN A 276 16.24 -18.53 7.31
N GLY A 277 15.21 -18.32 8.14
CA GLY A 277 15.26 -17.36 9.25
C GLY A 277 16.35 -17.67 10.28
N ILE A 278 16.45 -18.94 10.71
CA ILE A 278 17.48 -19.38 11.66
C ILE A 278 18.87 -19.15 11.09
N LYS A 279 19.13 -19.64 9.86
CA LYS A 279 20.42 -19.46 9.18
C LYS A 279 20.77 -17.99 8.96
N TYR A 280 19.77 -17.15 8.66
CA TYR A 280 19.99 -15.72 8.52
C TYR A 280 20.45 -15.07 9.83
N MET A 281 19.81 -15.41 10.95
CA MET A 281 20.19 -14.90 12.27
C MET A 281 21.58 -15.39 12.69
N GLU A 282 21.90 -16.66 12.45
CA GLU A 282 23.24 -17.21 12.66
C GLU A 282 24.29 -16.47 11.81
N TRP A 283 23.98 -16.24 10.53
CA TRP A 283 24.88 -15.54 9.63
C TRP A 283 25.11 -14.07 10.02
N ILE A 284 24.07 -13.35 10.44
CA ILE A 284 24.26 -11.98 10.95
C ILE A 284 25.18 -11.98 12.15
N LYS A 285 24.95 -12.88 13.11
CA LYS A 285 25.76 -12.96 14.33
C LYS A 285 27.24 -13.17 13.99
N GLU A 286 27.54 -14.13 13.11
CA GLU A 286 28.91 -14.35 12.64
C GLU A 286 29.53 -13.15 11.92
N PHE A 287 28.70 -12.32 11.27
CA PHE A 287 29.15 -11.15 10.52
C PHE A 287 29.36 -9.92 11.43
N GLU A 288 28.55 -9.78 12.48
CA GLU A 288 28.64 -8.69 13.47
C GLU A 288 29.79 -8.92 14.47
N ASP A 289 30.00 -10.15 14.94
CA ASP A 289 31.05 -10.50 15.91
C ASP A 289 32.48 -10.22 15.37
N GLN A 290 32.65 -10.12 14.05
CA GLN A 290 33.94 -9.80 13.41
C GLN A 290 34.14 -8.29 13.17
N ALA A 291 33.09 -7.48 13.26
CA ALA A 291 33.17 -6.04 13.11
C ALA A 291 33.49 -5.32 14.44
N SER A 292 33.29 -5.99 15.58
CA SER A 292 33.54 -5.47 16.93
C SER A 292 35.00 -5.55 17.40
N ASP A 293 35.91 -6.19 16.65
CA ASP A 293 37.35 -6.25 16.97
C ASP A 293 38.12 -4.96 16.56
N VAL A 294 37.42 -3.90 16.16
CA VAL A 294 37.98 -2.57 15.91
C VAL A 294 37.44 -1.61 16.98
N ASP A 295 38.20 -1.52 18.06
CA ASP A 295 38.19 -0.56 19.17
C ASP A 295 37.02 0.44 19.23
N SER A 296 36.08 0.19 20.14
CA SER A 296 35.10 1.18 20.57
C SER A 296 35.03 1.24 22.09
N SER A 297 35.78 2.18 22.66
CA SER A 297 35.61 2.65 24.03
C SER A 297 34.23 3.32 24.19
N GLU A 298 33.51 2.83 25.20
CA GLU A 298 32.42 3.41 25.99
C GLU A 298 31.83 4.77 25.54
N ASP A 299 30.51 4.79 25.28
CA ASP A 299 29.61 5.57 26.13
C ASP A 299 28.18 5.03 26.03
N SER A 300 27.57 4.74 27.18
CA SER A 300 26.24 4.15 27.31
C SER A 300 25.34 5.11 28.07
N THR A 301 24.38 5.75 27.41
CA THR A 301 23.21 6.33 28.09
C THR A 301 21.94 6.33 27.22
N HIS A 302 20.89 5.73 27.79
CA HIS A 302 19.44 5.99 27.65
C HIS A 302 18.82 6.28 26.27
N ASP A 303 18.18 5.25 25.69
CA ASP A 303 17.14 5.37 24.65
C ASP A 303 15.75 5.42 25.31
N ASP A 304 15.25 6.64 25.57
CA ASP A 304 13.83 6.92 25.77
C ASP A 304 13.31 7.72 24.57
N LEU A 305 12.28 7.16 23.92
CA LEU A 305 11.21 7.82 23.15
C LEU A 305 11.56 9.19 22.52
N LYS A 306 12.10 9.16 21.31
CA LYS A 306 11.95 10.25 20.35
C LYS A 306 11.41 9.71 19.03
N ASP A 307 10.10 9.88 18.85
CA ASP A 307 9.51 10.09 17.53
C ASP A 307 10.15 11.36 16.97
N ASP A 308 10.82 11.29 15.82
CA ASP A 308 10.86 12.41 14.88
C ASP A 308 11.32 11.96 13.48
N ASP A 309 10.73 12.65 12.52
CA ASP A 309 10.79 12.45 11.09
C ASP A 309 12.18 12.78 10.55
N ASP A 310 12.87 11.78 10.01
CA ASP A 310 13.91 12.04 9.02
C ASP A 310 13.77 11.02 7.88
N TYR A 311 13.02 11.45 6.87
CA TYR A 311 12.95 10.81 5.57
C TYR A 311 13.76 11.71 4.61
N CYS A 312 14.90 11.18 4.17
CA CYS A 312 15.76 11.65 3.06
C CYS A 312 17.07 12.41 3.36
N ASN A 313 17.52 12.57 4.62
CA ASN A 313 18.88 13.06 4.88
C ASN A 313 19.58 12.28 6.01
N ASP A 314 19.88 11.01 5.77
CA ASP A 314 20.83 10.28 6.62
C ASP A 314 22.27 10.69 6.22
N ARG A 315 22.69 11.87 6.70
CA ARG A 315 24.10 12.23 6.81
C ARG A 315 24.51 12.04 8.27
N GLY A 316 25.02 10.84 8.55
CA GLY A 316 25.97 10.61 9.65
C GLY A 316 25.35 10.20 10.98
N GLY A 317 24.93 8.94 11.08
CA GLY A 317 24.91 8.20 12.35
C GLY A 317 26.00 7.13 12.33
N ASN A 318 27.03 7.30 13.16
CA ASN A 318 28.14 6.37 13.33
C ASN A 318 27.64 5.03 13.91
N GLY A 319 28.03 3.94 13.24
CA GLY A 319 27.99 2.55 13.74
C GLY A 319 26.60 1.94 13.94
N LYS A 320 26.09 1.18 12.97
CA LYS A 320 25.08 0.11 13.16
C LYS A 320 25.03 -0.78 11.92
N SER A 321 24.80 -2.07 12.13
CA SER A 321 25.10 -3.15 11.18
C SER A 321 24.49 -3.01 9.77
N THR A 322 25.16 -3.59 8.78
CA THR A 322 24.76 -3.52 7.36
C THR A 322 23.44 -4.26 7.09
N TYR A 323 23.06 -5.22 7.96
CA TYR A 323 21.91 -6.10 7.80
C TYR A 323 20.89 -5.89 8.92
N GLN A 324 19.62 -6.18 8.66
CA GLN A 324 18.55 -5.96 9.61
C GLN A 324 18.07 -7.31 10.15
N GLN A 325 18.30 -7.53 11.45
CA GLN A 325 17.92 -8.78 12.12
C GLN A 325 16.41 -9.06 12.06
N SER A 326 15.57 -8.03 12.08
CA SER A 326 14.12 -8.18 12.08
C SER A 326 13.41 -7.08 11.30
N LEU A 327 12.18 -7.38 10.88
CA LEU A 327 11.32 -6.41 10.24
C LEU A 327 10.73 -5.47 11.29
N THR A 328 11.16 -4.21 11.32
CA THR A 328 10.65 -3.23 12.31
C THR A 328 9.31 -2.62 11.90
N ARG A 329 8.57 -2.07 12.88
CA ARG A 329 7.32 -1.31 12.63
C ARG A 329 7.52 -0.19 11.60
N LYS A 330 8.63 0.55 11.70
CA LYS A 330 8.96 1.68 10.80
C LYS A 330 9.16 1.18 9.36
N GLN A 331 9.85 0.05 9.20
CA GLN A 331 10.05 -0.59 7.89
C GLN A 331 8.74 -1.11 7.31
N ALA A 332 7.89 -1.76 8.11
CA ALA A 332 6.58 -2.24 7.65
C ALA A 332 5.67 -1.10 7.21
N MET A 333 5.56 -0.04 8.02
CA MET A 333 4.80 1.17 7.67
C MET A 333 5.35 1.82 6.39
N SER A 334 6.67 1.94 6.28
CA SER A 334 7.33 2.53 5.12
C SER A 334 7.06 1.73 3.84
N ALA A 335 7.21 0.39 3.90
CA ALA A 335 6.91 -0.49 2.77
C ALA A 335 5.44 -0.40 2.36
N TYR A 336 4.51 -0.37 3.32
CA TYR A 336 3.08 -0.17 3.04
C TYR A 336 2.86 1.14 2.28
N MET A 337 3.40 2.24 2.81
CA MET A 337 3.20 3.57 2.23
C MET A 337 3.81 3.69 0.84
N ASN A 338 5.02 3.17 0.62
CA ASN A 338 5.68 3.22 -0.68
C ASN A 338 4.98 2.31 -1.71
N GLY A 339 4.62 1.08 -1.29
CA GLY A 339 3.96 0.12 -2.17
C GLY A 339 2.55 0.56 -2.57
N GLU A 340 1.73 1.01 -1.61
CA GLU A 340 0.40 1.52 -1.92
C GLU A 340 0.42 2.84 -2.67
N LEU A 341 1.41 3.71 -2.45
CA LEU A 341 1.58 4.93 -3.25
C LEU A 341 1.96 4.60 -4.70
N ALA A 342 2.91 3.69 -4.90
CA ALA A 342 3.25 3.21 -6.24
C ALA A 342 2.02 2.59 -6.94
N ASN A 343 1.22 1.81 -6.21
CA ASN A 343 -0.03 1.24 -6.73
C ASN A 343 -1.03 2.33 -7.14
N GLU A 344 -1.26 3.34 -6.31
CA GLU A 344 -2.20 4.44 -6.59
C GLU A 344 -1.74 5.25 -7.81
N LEU A 345 -0.46 5.61 -7.89
CA LEU A 345 0.08 6.35 -9.03
C LEU A 345 -0.04 5.55 -10.33
N ARG A 346 0.23 4.24 -10.30
CA ARG A 346 0.04 3.38 -11.48
C ARG A 346 -1.42 3.28 -11.89
N GLN A 347 -2.33 3.10 -10.93
CA GLN A 347 -3.77 3.01 -11.20
C GLN A 347 -4.31 4.30 -11.84
N ARG A 348 -3.73 5.45 -11.51
CA ARG A 348 -4.06 6.74 -12.14
C ARG A 348 -3.24 7.05 -13.40
N SER A 349 -2.31 6.20 -13.80
CA SER A 349 -1.36 6.48 -14.89
C SER A 349 -0.53 7.76 -14.66
N MET A 350 -0.12 8.00 -13.41
CA MET A 350 0.57 9.22 -12.97
C MET A 350 2.02 8.99 -12.52
N SER A 351 2.57 7.76 -12.58
CA SER A 351 3.93 7.51 -12.09
C SER A 351 5.00 8.27 -12.89
N SER A 352 4.73 8.55 -14.18
CA SER A 352 5.58 9.40 -15.03
C SER A 352 5.41 10.90 -14.77
N THR A 353 4.24 11.38 -14.35
CA THR A 353 3.94 12.81 -14.18
C THR A 353 4.19 13.33 -12.77
N LEU A 354 3.93 12.51 -11.76
CA LEU A 354 3.99 12.92 -10.36
C LEU A 354 5.11 12.15 -9.65
N GLY A 355 6.17 12.88 -9.31
CA GLY A 355 7.37 12.34 -8.71
C GLY A 355 7.83 13.16 -7.51
N MET A 356 8.64 12.53 -6.66
CA MET A 356 9.22 13.13 -5.48
C MET A 356 10.43 13.97 -5.86
N THR A 357 10.55 15.20 -5.37
CA THR A 357 11.70 16.09 -5.57
C THR A 357 12.17 16.61 -4.22
N ASN A 358 13.26 17.39 -4.19
CA ASN A 358 13.66 18.12 -2.97
C ASN A 358 12.55 19.05 -2.42
N LYS A 359 11.58 19.43 -3.28
CA LYS A 359 10.42 20.27 -2.90
C LYS A 359 9.12 19.48 -2.77
N MET A 360 9.10 18.20 -3.16
CA MET A 360 7.91 17.35 -3.19
C MET A 360 8.23 16.03 -2.51
N SER A 361 7.97 15.94 -1.21
CA SER A 361 8.15 14.69 -0.46
C SER A 361 7.07 13.66 -0.82
N ARG A 362 7.25 12.43 -0.35
CA ARG A 362 6.23 11.37 -0.43
C ARG A 362 4.90 11.82 0.17
N GLU A 363 4.94 12.52 1.29
CA GLU A 363 3.78 13.03 2.00
C GLU A 363 3.06 14.11 1.19
N LEU A 364 3.81 15.02 0.54
CA LEU A 364 3.22 16.01 -0.38
C LEU A 364 2.54 15.35 -1.58
N VAL A 365 3.13 14.28 -2.13
CA VAL A 365 2.48 13.45 -3.15
C VAL A 365 1.16 12.85 -2.65
N MET A 366 1.14 12.31 -1.42
CA MET A 366 -0.09 11.77 -0.82
C MET A 366 -1.15 12.86 -0.59
N GLN A 367 -0.76 14.08 -0.26
CA GLN A 367 -1.67 15.22 -0.13
C GLN A 367 -2.28 15.62 -1.48
N GLU A 368 -1.51 15.57 -2.58
CA GLU A 368 -2.05 15.77 -3.92
C GLU A 368 -3.05 14.68 -4.30
N ILE A 369 -2.78 13.42 -3.96
CA ILE A 369 -3.73 12.31 -4.14
C ILE A 369 -5.00 12.55 -3.33
N ASP A 370 -4.89 13.02 -2.08
CA ASP A 370 -6.06 13.34 -1.26
C ASP A 370 -6.89 14.48 -1.87
N LYS A 371 -6.24 15.51 -2.46
CA LYS A 371 -6.94 16.56 -3.21
C LYS A 371 -7.71 16.00 -4.40
N MET A 372 -7.11 15.08 -5.17
CA MET A 372 -7.76 14.43 -6.31
C MET A 372 -8.92 13.55 -5.85
N ARG A 373 -8.71 12.71 -4.83
CA ARG A 373 -9.72 11.83 -4.24
C ARG A 373 -10.98 12.58 -3.83
N ARG A 374 -10.87 13.79 -3.27
CA ARG A 374 -12.03 14.63 -2.89
C ARG A 374 -12.85 15.13 -4.08
N GLN A 375 -12.34 15.02 -5.30
CA GLN A 375 -12.99 15.47 -6.53
C GLN A 375 -13.60 14.32 -7.33
N GLU A 376 -13.62 13.11 -6.79
CA GLU A 376 -14.15 11.94 -7.49
C GLU A 376 -14.90 10.99 -6.55
N HIS A 377 -15.70 10.12 -7.17
CA HIS A 377 -16.26 8.94 -6.51
C HIS A 377 -15.37 7.73 -6.76
N TYR A 378 -15.30 6.84 -5.76
CA TYR A 378 -14.69 5.53 -5.95
C TYR A 378 -15.43 4.75 -7.03
N PRO A 379 -14.72 4.26 -8.07
CA PRO A 379 -15.36 3.56 -9.17
C PRO A 379 -16.01 2.27 -8.68
N HIS A 380 -17.24 2.04 -9.10
CA HIS A 380 -17.90 0.74 -8.98
C HIS A 380 -17.90 0.10 -10.37
N ASP A 381 -17.04 -0.88 -10.59
CA ASP A 381 -16.96 -1.58 -11.88
C ASP A 381 -18.35 -2.17 -12.22
N PRO A 382 -18.93 -1.83 -13.38
CA PRO A 382 -20.22 -2.39 -13.80
C PRO A 382 -20.23 -3.91 -13.82
N ASN A 383 -19.10 -4.55 -14.12
CA ASN A 383 -18.97 -6.02 -14.08
C ASN A 383 -19.10 -6.58 -12.66
N HIS A 384 -18.79 -5.79 -11.63
CA HIS A 384 -18.95 -6.17 -10.23
C HIS A 384 -20.38 -5.91 -9.71
N CYS A 385 -21.23 -5.20 -10.46
CA CYS A 385 -22.61 -4.88 -10.10
C CYS A 385 -23.57 -6.01 -10.49
N THR A 386 -23.51 -7.13 -9.77
CA THR A 386 -24.40 -8.27 -10.00
C THR A 386 -25.87 -7.96 -9.74
N ASP A 387 -26.81 -8.79 -10.20
CA ASP A 387 -28.24 -8.60 -9.93
C ASP A 387 -28.56 -8.57 -8.44
N GLU A 388 -27.86 -9.34 -7.62
CA GLU A 388 -27.99 -9.27 -6.15
C GLU A 388 -27.54 -7.92 -5.60
N CYS A 389 -26.48 -7.34 -6.16
CA CYS A 389 -26.02 -6.00 -5.82
C CYS A 389 -27.09 -4.95 -6.16
N LYS A 390 -27.68 -5.05 -7.36
CA LYS A 390 -28.73 -4.16 -7.84
C LYS A 390 -30.00 -4.27 -7.02
N LYS A 391 -30.43 -5.49 -6.68
CA LYS A 391 -31.58 -5.76 -5.79
C LYS A 391 -31.46 -5.11 -4.43
N LYS A 392 -30.24 -4.91 -3.93
CA LYS A 392 -29.96 -4.18 -2.68
C LYS A 392 -29.98 -2.66 -2.82
N GLY A 393 -30.26 -2.13 -4.01
CA GLY A 393 -30.32 -0.71 -4.30
C GLY A 393 -28.99 -0.09 -4.70
N CYS A 394 -28.03 -0.85 -5.24
CA CYS A 394 -26.72 -0.31 -5.60
C CYS A 394 -26.78 0.90 -6.55
N GLU A 395 -27.69 0.85 -7.53
CA GLU A 395 -27.81 1.88 -8.56
C GLU A 395 -28.40 3.18 -7.98
N ASN A 396 -29.40 3.08 -7.11
CA ASN A 396 -30.27 4.21 -6.77
C ASN A 396 -30.23 4.64 -5.29
N LEU A 397 -29.92 3.74 -4.37
CA LEU A 397 -29.86 4.04 -2.95
C LEU A 397 -28.45 4.53 -2.56
N ARG A 398 -28.40 5.70 -1.92
CA ARG A 398 -27.23 6.28 -1.26
C ARG A 398 -27.53 6.39 0.22
N VAL A 399 -26.77 5.67 1.04
CA VAL A 399 -26.86 5.76 2.49
C VAL A 399 -25.65 6.54 2.98
N ILE A 400 -25.92 7.64 3.68
CA ILE A 400 -24.90 8.52 4.22
C ILE A 400 -24.95 8.49 5.75
N ASP A 401 -23.79 8.57 6.40
CA ASP A 401 -23.68 8.66 7.86
C ASP A 401 -22.25 9.04 8.32
N GLY A 402 -22.09 9.43 9.58
CA GLY A 402 -20.82 9.80 10.23
C GLY A 402 -20.22 8.71 11.13
N CYS A 403 -19.00 8.25 10.82
CA CYS A 403 -18.23 7.36 11.70
C CYS A 403 -17.32 8.14 12.66
N TRP A 404 -17.68 8.25 13.94
CA TRP A 404 -16.92 9.07 14.92
C TRP A 404 -15.78 8.35 15.65
N LYS A 405 -15.56 7.07 15.34
CA LYS A 405 -14.56 6.23 16.04
C LYS A 405 -13.16 6.41 15.44
N VAL A 406 -13.09 6.64 14.14
CA VAL A 406 -11.85 6.84 13.39
C VAL A 406 -11.66 8.33 13.19
N CYS A 407 -10.65 8.92 13.83
CA CYS A 407 -10.41 10.36 13.78
C CYS A 407 -8.93 10.66 13.64
N MET A 408 -8.61 11.81 13.07
CA MET A 408 -7.25 12.23 12.73
C MET A 408 -6.90 13.56 13.41
N PRO A 409 -5.62 13.83 13.69
CA PRO A 409 -5.21 15.14 14.18
C PRO A 409 -5.42 16.22 13.11
N HIS A 410 -5.73 17.43 13.55
CA HIS A 410 -5.71 18.65 12.74
C HIS A 410 -5.32 19.84 13.63
N CYS A 411 -5.00 20.97 13.03
CA CYS A 411 -4.61 22.18 13.73
C CYS A 411 -5.69 22.66 14.72
N MET A 412 -5.27 23.05 15.93
CA MET A 412 -6.13 23.53 17.01
C MET A 412 -6.59 24.99 16.84
N PHE A 413 -6.01 25.72 15.89
CA PHE A 413 -6.35 27.13 15.61
C PHE A 413 -7.80 27.26 15.13
N ALA A 414 -8.52 28.26 15.65
CA ALA A 414 -9.87 28.57 15.21
C ALA A 414 -9.81 29.58 14.07
N MET A 415 -10.42 29.24 12.94
CA MET A 415 -10.57 30.17 11.83
C MET A 415 -12.01 30.64 11.78
N GLU A 416 -12.19 31.95 11.63
CA GLU A 416 -13.50 32.50 11.35
C GLU A 416 -13.97 32.07 9.97
N MET A 417 -15.25 31.72 9.90
CA MET A 417 -15.89 31.26 8.68
C MET A 417 -16.88 32.34 8.27
N GLU A 418 -16.56 33.07 7.21
CA GLU A 418 -17.40 34.15 6.73
C GLU A 418 -17.69 33.99 5.24
N VAL A 419 -18.88 34.43 4.84
CA VAL A 419 -19.27 34.58 3.44
C VAL A 419 -19.87 35.96 3.28
N GLN A 420 -19.30 36.75 2.35
CA GLN A 420 -19.71 38.13 2.09
C GLN A 420 -19.73 39.02 3.36
N GLY A 421 -18.81 38.78 4.29
CA GLY A 421 -18.71 39.51 5.57
C GLY A 421 -19.71 39.09 6.64
N PHE A 422 -20.46 38.00 6.42
CA PHE A 422 -21.36 37.43 7.42
C PHE A 422 -20.83 36.14 8.01
N PRO A 423 -20.91 35.95 9.35
CA PRO A 423 -20.45 34.73 10.00
C PRO A 423 -21.35 33.55 9.64
N LEU A 424 -20.72 32.44 9.25
CA LEU A 424 -21.38 31.17 9.02
C LEU A 424 -21.57 30.43 10.34
N LEU A 425 -22.56 30.88 11.09
CA LEU A 425 -23.05 30.22 12.29
C LEU A 425 -23.38 28.76 11.92
N ASN A 426 -22.72 27.80 12.59
CA ASN A 426 -22.87 26.33 12.43
C ASN A 426 -21.91 25.62 11.45
N PHE A 427 -20.98 26.31 10.79
CA PHE A 427 -19.87 25.62 10.11
C PHE A 427 -18.69 25.36 11.06
N PRO A 428 -17.92 24.26 10.86
CA PRO A 428 -16.75 23.99 11.67
C PRO A 428 -15.68 25.08 11.49
N ASN A 429 -15.46 25.86 12.53
CA ASN A 429 -14.57 27.01 12.53
C ASN A 429 -13.09 26.64 12.76
N VAL A 430 -12.60 25.55 12.16
CA VAL A 430 -11.27 24.95 12.44
C VAL A 430 -10.32 25.07 11.26
N CYS A 431 -9.03 25.26 11.53
CA CYS A 431 -7.99 24.95 10.54
C CYS A 431 -7.88 23.43 10.33
N THR A 432 -7.99 23.00 9.08
CA THR A 432 -7.99 21.59 8.69
C THR A 432 -6.61 21.03 8.40
N SER A 433 -5.57 21.87 8.42
CA SER A 433 -4.19 21.47 8.14
C SER A 433 -3.60 20.57 9.22
N GLU A 434 -2.65 19.75 8.81
CA GLU A 434 -1.93 18.81 9.69
C GLU A 434 -1.07 19.60 10.70
N PRO A 435 -1.08 19.23 12.00
CA PRO A 435 -0.17 19.83 12.96
C PRO A 435 1.29 19.48 12.65
N LYS A 436 2.21 20.41 12.94
CA LYS A 436 3.65 20.14 12.92
C LYS A 436 4.00 19.12 14.02
N PRO A 437 4.98 18.22 13.81
CA PRO A 437 5.49 17.33 14.87
C PRO A 437 5.79 18.11 16.16
N GLY A 438 5.41 17.54 17.30
CA GLY A 438 5.55 18.18 18.62
C GLY A 438 4.60 19.35 18.92
N SER A 439 3.72 19.76 17.99
CA SER A 439 2.84 20.92 18.12
C SER A 439 1.35 20.54 17.94
N VAL A 440 0.44 21.34 18.51
CA VAL A 440 -1.00 21.27 18.19
C VAL A 440 -1.42 22.20 17.04
N PHE A 441 -0.45 22.89 16.42
CA PHE A 441 -0.65 23.84 15.32
C PHE A 441 0.05 23.38 14.04
N CYS A 442 -0.54 23.68 12.88
CA CYS A 442 0.09 23.43 11.59
C CYS A 442 1.30 24.37 11.36
N ALA A 443 2.11 24.11 10.34
CA ALA A 443 3.32 24.89 10.06
C ALA A 443 3.06 26.40 10.01
N ASP A 444 2.01 26.85 9.31
CA ASP A 444 1.70 28.28 9.18
C ASP A 444 1.34 28.92 10.54
N HIS A 445 0.45 28.27 11.30
CA HIS A 445 0.05 28.78 12.62
C HIS A 445 1.15 28.63 13.66
N PHE A 446 2.01 27.62 13.53
CA PHE A 446 3.20 27.47 14.37
C PHE A 446 4.10 28.70 14.22
N GLN A 447 4.40 29.11 12.98
CA GLN A 447 5.26 30.28 12.74
C GLN A 447 4.68 31.56 13.36
N ILE A 448 3.38 31.79 13.16
CA ILE A 448 2.69 32.97 13.71
C ILE A 448 2.77 33.04 15.24
N LEU A 449 2.67 31.88 15.90
CA LEU A 449 2.75 31.78 17.35
C LEU A 449 4.19 31.91 17.86
N GLU A 450 5.14 31.30 17.15
CA GLU A 450 6.57 31.39 17.45
C GLU A 450 7.06 32.84 17.37
N ASP A 451 6.69 33.58 16.31
CA ASP A 451 7.04 35.00 16.13
C ASP A 451 6.52 35.90 17.27
N LYS A 452 5.50 35.43 17.99
CA LYS A 452 4.89 36.14 19.12
C LYS A 452 5.30 35.55 20.49
N ASN A 453 6.26 34.63 20.51
CA ASN A 453 6.69 33.91 21.72
C ASN A 453 5.54 33.20 22.45
N ILE A 454 4.58 32.64 21.71
CA ILE A 454 3.44 31.91 22.26
C ILE A 454 3.72 30.40 22.23
N PRO A 455 3.49 29.66 23.34
CA PRO A 455 3.72 28.23 23.36
C PRO A 455 2.87 27.46 22.34
N THR A 456 3.46 26.44 21.71
CA THR A 456 2.80 25.64 20.65
C THR A 456 2.53 24.19 21.07
N GLN A 457 3.12 23.74 22.18
CA GLN A 457 2.79 22.47 22.80
C GLN A 457 1.45 22.55 23.53
N LYS A 458 0.70 21.46 23.52
CA LYS A 458 -0.67 21.41 24.04
C LYS A 458 -0.80 21.96 25.46
N GLU A 459 -0.01 21.43 26.39
CA GLU A 459 -0.18 21.73 27.81
C GLU A 459 0.24 23.17 28.15
N GLU A 460 1.32 23.65 27.54
CA GLU A 460 1.84 25.00 27.71
C GLU A 460 0.89 26.03 27.09
N PHE A 461 0.37 25.75 25.89
CA PHE A 461 -0.60 26.61 25.23
C PHE A 461 -1.91 26.71 26.02
N LEU A 462 -2.40 25.59 26.55
CA LEU A 462 -3.60 25.61 27.41
C LEU A 462 -3.37 26.43 28.70
N GLN A 463 -2.19 26.32 29.32
CA GLN A 463 -1.83 27.14 30.47
C GLN A 463 -1.75 28.64 30.11
N PHE A 464 -1.17 28.96 28.95
CA PHE A 464 -1.09 30.32 28.44
C PHE A 464 -2.50 30.95 28.27
N LEU A 465 -3.49 30.17 27.81
CA LEU A 465 -4.90 30.62 27.75
C LEU A 465 -5.59 30.66 29.13
N GLY A 466 -4.90 30.30 30.22
CA GLY A 466 -5.48 30.17 31.56
C GLY A 466 -6.50 29.02 31.65
N CYS A 467 -6.30 27.94 30.90
CA CYS A 467 -7.10 26.72 30.97
C CYS A 467 -6.38 25.63 31.79
N LYS A 468 -7.15 24.62 32.23
CA LYS A 468 -6.57 23.39 32.80
C LYS A 468 -5.70 22.69 31.74
N LYS A 469 -4.56 22.12 32.15
CA LYS A 469 -3.69 21.33 31.25
C LYS A 469 -4.43 20.14 30.62
N ASN A 470 -5.30 19.51 31.40
CA ASN A 470 -6.06 18.32 31.03
C ASN A 470 -7.57 18.54 31.29
N PRO A 471 -8.27 19.29 30.41
CA PRO A 471 -9.70 19.49 30.54
C PRO A 471 -10.43 18.17 30.26
N SER A 472 -11.32 17.77 31.17
CA SER A 472 -12.00 16.48 31.12
C SER A 472 -13.53 16.57 31.12
N SER A 473 -14.11 17.64 31.69
CA SER A 473 -15.56 17.86 31.66
C SER A 473 -16.01 18.56 30.37
N THR A 474 -17.30 18.44 30.06
CA THR A 474 -17.93 19.12 28.92
C THR A 474 -17.80 20.63 29.05
N GLU A 475 -17.98 21.17 30.26
CA GLU A 475 -17.89 22.59 30.58
C GLU A 475 -16.46 23.09 30.41
N ASP A 476 -15.47 22.34 30.90
CA ASP A 476 -14.05 22.66 30.75
C ASP A 476 -13.67 22.73 29.25
N ILE A 477 -14.12 21.76 28.46
CA ILE A 477 -13.82 21.70 27.02
C ILE A 477 -14.49 22.86 26.27
N LYS A 478 -15.73 23.22 26.65
CA LYS A 478 -16.44 24.36 26.06
C LYS A 478 -15.74 25.68 26.39
N ALA A 479 -15.34 25.87 27.65
CA ALA A 479 -14.56 27.03 28.07
C ALA A 479 -13.24 27.14 27.29
N VAL A 480 -12.54 26.01 27.07
CA VAL A 480 -11.34 25.97 26.23
C VAL A 480 -11.66 26.39 24.79
N ASP A 481 -12.74 25.88 24.17
CA ASP A 481 -13.14 26.25 22.82
C ASP A 481 -13.39 27.76 22.69
N ASP A 482 -14.09 28.34 23.66
CA ASP A 482 -14.42 29.76 23.64
C ASP A 482 -13.17 30.64 23.79
N LYS A 483 -12.25 30.29 24.72
CA LYS A 483 -10.96 30.99 24.82
C LYS A 483 -10.10 30.88 23.57
N ILE A 484 -10.10 29.74 22.89
CA ILE A 484 -9.35 29.57 21.63
C ILE A 484 -9.95 30.46 20.52
N LYS A 485 -11.28 30.58 20.45
CA LYS A 485 -11.93 31.49 19.48
C LYS A 485 -11.54 32.94 19.75
N ASP A 486 -11.64 33.38 21.01
CA ASP A 486 -11.31 34.75 21.39
C ASP A 486 -9.83 35.07 21.13
N PHE A 487 -8.95 34.12 21.47
CA PHE A 487 -7.53 34.21 21.14
C PHE A 487 -7.30 34.33 19.62
N SER A 488 -7.94 33.48 18.82
CA SER A 488 -7.76 33.49 17.37
C SER A 488 -8.26 34.79 16.74
N LYS A 489 -9.34 35.38 17.28
CA LYS A 489 -9.84 36.71 16.89
C LYS A 489 -8.85 37.83 17.16
N GLN A 490 -8.17 37.79 18.31
CA GLN A 490 -7.12 38.77 18.64
C GLN A 490 -5.91 38.67 17.69
N LEU A 491 -5.71 37.51 17.08
CA LEU A 491 -4.67 37.22 16.11
C LEU A 491 -5.10 37.43 14.64
N ALA A 492 -6.35 37.83 14.37
CA ALA A 492 -7.03 37.77 13.08
C ALA A 492 -6.50 38.68 11.96
N SER A 493 -5.28 39.20 12.05
CA SER A 493 -4.59 39.78 10.89
C SER A 493 -4.05 38.72 9.91
N SER A 494 -4.15 37.42 10.23
CA SER A 494 -3.62 36.33 9.42
C SER A 494 -4.71 35.41 8.87
N THR A 495 -4.79 35.29 7.54
CA THR A 495 -5.62 34.31 6.80
C THR A 495 -4.93 32.97 6.59
N ALA A 496 -3.90 32.66 7.40
CA ALA A 496 -3.09 31.46 7.28
C ALA A 496 -3.88 30.16 7.53
N GLY A 497 -3.42 29.06 6.92
CA GLY A 497 -4.03 27.74 7.04
C GLY A 497 -5.17 27.46 6.06
N VAL A 498 -5.92 26.38 6.32
CA VAL A 498 -6.93 25.85 5.40
C VAL A 498 -8.29 25.68 6.09
N SER A 499 -9.22 26.55 5.68
CA SER A 499 -10.65 26.30 5.50
C SER A 499 -11.25 24.92 5.78
N SER A 500 -12.26 24.74 6.63
CA SER A 500 -13.15 23.56 6.48
C SER A 500 -13.89 23.59 5.14
N LEU A 501 -14.38 24.78 4.74
CA LEU A 501 -14.99 25.00 3.42
C LEU A 501 -13.98 24.82 2.29
N LYS A 502 -12.76 25.36 2.44
CA LYS A 502 -11.70 25.21 1.43
C LYS A 502 -11.32 23.75 1.24
N TYR A 503 -11.12 23.03 2.34
CA TYR A 503 -10.72 21.63 2.33
C TYR A 503 -11.79 20.76 1.66
N GLN A 504 -13.05 20.94 2.06
CA GLN A 504 -14.21 20.25 1.49
C GLN A 504 -14.58 20.80 0.11
N ASN A 505 -13.92 21.86 -0.36
CA ASN A 505 -14.16 22.55 -1.63
C ASN A 505 -15.65 22.89 -1.82
N THR A 506 -16.21 23.56 -0.82
CA THR A 506 -17.62 23.99 -0.76
C THR A 506 -17.75 25.52 -0.75
N GLU A 507 -16.65 26.27 -0.69
CA GLU A 507 -16.62 27.75 -0.62
C GLU A 507 -17.48 28.41 -1.69
N GLN A 508 -17.35 27.98 -2.95
CA GLN A 508 -18.10 28.55 -4.08
C GLN A 508 -19.61 28.32 -4.01
N ILE A 509 -20.03 27.21 -3.38
CA ILE A 509 -21.46 26.93 -3.20
C ILE A 509 -21.98 27.80 -2.07
N VAL A 510 -21.25 27.84 -0.95
CA VAL A 510 -21.66 28.63 0.22
C VAL A 510 -21.68 30.12 -0.11
N SER A 511 -20.75 30.63 -0.93
CA SER A 511 -20.68 32.03 -1.33
C SER A 511 -21.87 32.52 -2.16
N LYS A 512 -22.66 31.61 -2.72
CA LYS A 512 -23.83 31.91 -3.56
C LYS A 512 -25.16 31.76 -2.82
N VAL A 513 -25.14 31.24 -1.60
CA VAL A 513 -26.33 31.08 -0.74
C VAL A 513 -26.35 32.22 0.27
N SER A 514 -27.52 32.81 0.53
CA SER A 514 -27.62 33.88 1.51
C SER A 514 -27.20 33.39 2.91
N PRO A 515 -26.43 34.17 3.68
CA PRO A 515 -26.04 33.82 5.04
C PRO A 515 -27.22 33.44 5.96
N SER A 516 -28.38 34.08 5.76
CA SER A 516 -29.63 33.79 6.49
C SER A 516 -30.14 32.37 6.30
N ASP A 517 -29.76 31.72 5.19
CA ASP A 517 -30.33 30.44 4.76
C ASP A 517 -29.58 29.24 5.37
N TRP A 518 -28.44 29.49 6.00
CA TRP A 518 -27.71 28.48 6.77
C TRP A 518 -28.30 28.23 8.16
N GLN A 519 -29.30 29.02 8.54
CA GLN A 519 -30.01 28.85 9.81
C GLN A 519 -31.12 27.80 9.69
N SER A 520 -31.40 27.11 10.79
CA SER A 520 -32.57 26.23 10.87
C SER A 520 -33.87 27.03 10.79
N THR A 521 -34.87 26.50 10.10
CA THR A 521 -36.23 27.07 10.05
C THR A 521 -37.06 26.80 11.30
N SER A 522 -36.69 25.82 12.14
CA SER A 522 -37.48 25.44 13.31
C SER A 522 -36.82 25.92 14.60
N THR A 523 -37.55 26.69 15.41
CA THR A 523 -37.23 26.97 16.82
C THR A 523 -37.45 25.75 17.71
N ASP A 524 -38.30 24.81 17.29
CA ASP A 524 -38.60 23.56 17.99
C ASP A 524 -37.98 22.36 17.28
N THR A 525 -36.84 21.88 17.77
CA THR A 525 -36.33 20.54 17.43
C THR A 525 -37.13 19.48 18.20
N VAL A 526 -38.41 19.29 17.84
CA VAL A 526 -39.30 18.29 18.49
C VAL A 526 -38.69 16.86 18.41
N CYS A 527 -37.83 16.60 17.42
CA CYS A 527 -37.08 15.37 17.31
C CYS A 527 -35.73 15.45 18.06
N ASN A 528 -35.76 15.15 19.37
CA ASN A 528 -34.61 15.03 20.28
C ASN A 528 -33.75 13.77 20.01
N LYS A 529 -33.25 13.59 18.79
CA LYS A 529 -32.23 12.56 18.51
C LYS A 529 -30.86 13.12 18.86
N ASP A 530 -30.06 12.33 19.60
CA ASP A 530 -28.71 12.70 20.03
C ASP A 530 -27.81 12.93 18.80
N THR A 531 -27.39 14.17 18.58
CA THR A 531 -26.45 14.58 17.52
C THR A 531 -24.99 14.31 17.91
N GLY A 532 -24.76 13.63 19.05
CA GLY A 532 -23.46 13.14 19.47
C GLY A 532 -22.55 14.22 20.05
N GLU A 533 -23.07 15.19 20.79
CA GLU A 533 -22.30 16.33 21.32
C GLU A 533 -21.32 15.97 22.46
N LYS A 534 -20.62 14.84 22.41
CA LYS A 534 -19.42 14.65 23.25
C LYS A 534 -18.42 15.74 22.90
N ALA A 535 -18.33 16.73 23.77
CA ALA A 535 -17.36 17.81 23.68
C ALA A 535 -15.96 17.19 23.60
N ARG A 536 -15.18 17.61 22.60
CA ARG A 536 -13.79 17.21 22.43
C ARG A 536 -12.96 18.46 22.20
N LEU A 537 -11.72 18.42 22.67
CA LEU A 537 -10.72 19.40 22.30
C LEU A 537 -10.55 19.42 20.77
N ARG A 538 -10.44 20.62 20.19
CA ARG A 538 -10.43 20.89 18.74
C ARG A 538 -9.11 20.56 18.03
N GLN A 539 -8.43 19.53 18.51
CA GLN A 539 -7.15 19.03 17.99
C GLN A 539 -7.33 17.78 17.11
N ARG A 540 -8.56 17.27 16.98
CA ARG A 540 -8.87 16.08 16.20
C ARG A 540 -10.21 16.23 15.49
N SER A 541 -10.30 15.59 14.32
CA SER A 541 -11.55 15.49 13.59
C SER A 541 -12.63 14.80 14.45
N ARG A 542 -13.89 15.08 14.13
CA ARG A 542 -15.02 14.37 14.73
C ARG A 542 -15.02 12.90 14.31
N GLY A 543 -14.72 12.67 13.04
CA GLY A 543 -14.80 11.36 12.40
C GLY A 543 -14.69 11.48 10.89
N HIS A 544 -15.35 10.57 10.20
CA HIS A 544 -15.47 10.56 8.73
C HIS A 544 -16.92 10.35 8.33
N PHE A 545 -17.40 11.19 7.43
CA PHE A 545 -18.61 10.99 6.66
C PHE A 545 -18.34 9.92 5.60
N VAL A 546 -19.29 9.01 5.39
CA VAL A 546 -19.25 8.04 4.28
C VAL A 546 -20.54 8.08 3.48
N CYS A 547 -20.44 7.90 2.17
CA CYS A 547 -21.56 7.61 1.29
C CYS A 547 -21.38 6.20 0.74
N VAL A 548 -22.37 5.34 0.98
CA VAL A 548 -22.34 3.93 0.61
C VAL A 548 -23.58 3.60 -0.21
N THR A 549 -23.38 2.89 -1.31
CA THR A 549 -24.50 2.35 -2.11
C THR A 549 -25.28 1.30 -1.30
N GLY A 550 -26.56 1.07 -1.62
CA GLY A 550 -27.31 -0.06 -1.05
C GLY A 550 -26.63 -1.42 -1.30
N GLY A 551 -25.86 -1.53 -2.38
CA GLY A 551 -25.02 -2.69 -2.67
C GLY A 551 -23.88 -2.87 -1.67
N GLY A 552 -23.42 -1.85 -0.96
CA GLY A 552 -22.29 -1.93 -0.01
C GLY A 552 -20.95 -1.45 -0.54
N HIS A 553 -20.92 -0.89 -1.74
CA HIS A 553 -19.77 -0.19 -2.29
C HIS A 553 -19.69 1.23 -1.69
N ILE A 554 -18.54 1.58 -1.10
CA ILE A 554 -18.30 2.94 -0.58
C ILE A 554 -17.96 3.83 -1.78
N GLN A 555 -18.76 4.85 -2.05
CA GLN A 555 -18.58 5.76 -3.19
C GLN A 555 -17.81 7.02 -2.80
N TYR A 556 -17.96 7.48 -1.57
CA TYR A 556 -17.37 8.73 -1.13
C TYR A 556 -17.04 8.67 0.37
N PHE A 557 -15.97 9.33 0.77
CA PHE A 557 -15.72 9.61 2.18
C PHE A 557 -15.10 11.00 2.34
N GLU A 558 -15.39 11.66 3.45
CA GLU A 558 -14.84 12.98 3.78
C GLU A 558 -14.68 13.13 5.30
N PRO A 559 -13.64 13.81 5.81
CA PRO A 559 -13.54 14.10 7.23
C PRO A 559 -14.68 14.99 7.72
N LEU A 560 -15.18 14.67 8.91
CA LEU A 560 -16.07 15.54 9.68
C LEU A 560 -15.22 16.32 10.69
N PHE A 561 -15.25 17.64 10.61
CA PHE A 561 -14.51 18.51 11.51
C PHE A 561 -15.39 19.01 12.65
N LYS A 562 -14.85 19.02 13.88
CA LYS A 562 -15.48 19.49 15.14
C LYS A 562 -16.76 18.74 15.56
N SER A 563 -17.79 18.71 14.73
CA SER A 563 -19.10 18.10 14.97
C SER A 563 -19.68 17.50 13.69
N GLU A 564 -20.73 16.69 13.81
CA GLU A 564 -21.59 16.32 12.69
C GLU A 564 -22.73 17.34 12.55
N GLY A 565 -22.35 18.61 12.34
CA GLY A 565 -23.32 19.69 12.19
C GLY A 565 -24.15 19.54 10.90
N PRO A 566 -25.46 19.84 10.91
CA PRO A 566 -26.32 19.73 9.73
C PRO A 566 -25.78 20.47 8.50
N CYS A 567 -25.22 21.67 8.67
CA CYS A 567 -24.65 22.45 7.55
C CYS A 567 -23.45 21.75 6.89
N GLN A 568 -22.56 21.15 7.69
CA GLN A 568 -21.41 20.40 7.16
C GLN A 568 -21.88 19.15 6.41
N VAL A 569 -22.78 18.36 7.01
CA VAL A 569 -23.34 17.16 6.37
C VAL A 569 -24.07 17.52 5.07
N PHE A 570 -24.85 18.60 5.08
CA PHE A 570 -25.57 19.09 3.90
C PHE A 570 -24.61 19.39 2.76
N MET A 571 -23.56 20.16 3.03
CA MET A 571 -22.59 20.54 2.01
C MET A 571 -21.81 19.35 1.44
N ILE A 572 -21.38 18.42 2.29
CA ILE A 572 -20.71 17.19 1.84
C ILE A 572 -21.67 16.36 0.98
N THR A 573 -22.95 16.28 1.35
CA THR A 573 -23.98 15.52 0.62
C THR A 573 -24.26 16.12 -0.76
N ILE A 574 -24.44 17.45 -0.83
CA ILE A 574 -24.64 18.16 -2.10
C ILE A 574 -23.42 17.98 -3.01
N ARG A 575 -22.21 18.17 -2.47
CA ARG A 575 -20.97 17.94 -3.22
C ARG A 575 -20.88 16.53 -3.77
N SER A 576 -21.08 15.51 -2.92
CA SER A 576 -21.05 14.11 -3.33
C SER A 576 -22.07 13.82 -4.44
N SER A 577 -23.28 14.39 -4.34
CA SER A 577 -24.33 14.22 -5.36
C SER A 577 -23.96 14.89 -6.68
N LEU A 578 -23.38 16.09 -6.65
CA LEU A 578 -22.90 16.78 -7.86
C LEU A 578 -21.76 16.02 -8.55
N LEU A 579 -20.85 15.40 -7.79
CA LEU A 579 -19.79 14.55 -8.35
C LEU A 579 -20.34 13.30 -9.03
N GLU A 580 -21.46 12.76 -8.55
CA GLU A 580 -22.14 11.64 -9.19
C GLU A 580 -22.81 12.06 -10.50
N LEU A 581 -23.54 13.17 -10.43
CA LEU A 581 -24.37 13.67 -11.51
C LEU A 581 -23.58 14.35 -12.64
N SER A 582 -22.37 14.84 -12.37
CA SER A 582 -21.49 15.42 -13.40
C SER A 582 -21.07 14.43 -14.48
N LYS A 583 -21.25 13.12 -14.23
CA LYS A 583 -20.95 12.03 -15.18
C LYS A 583 -22.16 11.61 -16.01
N VAL A 584 -23.32 12.22 -15.77
CA VAL A 584 -24.60 11.85 -16.38
C VAL A 584 -24.87 12.81 -17.53
N PRO A 585 -25.26 12.30 -18.72
CA PRO A 585 -25.67 13.15 -19.84
C PRO A 585 -26.78 14.14 -19.44
N GLU A 586 -26.73 15.35 -19.98
CA GLU A 586 -27.63 16.45 -19.61
C GLU A 586 -29.11 16.11 -19.83
N ASP A 587 -29.42 15.37 -20.91
CA ASP A 587 -30.75 14.88 -21.26
C ASP A 587 -31.30 13.82 -20.30
N GLN A 588 -30.43 13.18 -19.51
CA GLN A 588 -30.79 12.13 -18.54
C GLN A 588 -30.72 12.61 -17.09
N LEU A 589 -30.31 13.87 -16.88
CA LEU A 589 -29.96 14.38 -15.57
C LEU A 589 -31.16 14.43 -14.62
N GLU A 590 -32.31 14.92 -15.10
CA GLU A 590 -33.54 15.00 -14.31
C GLU A 590 -34.07 13.62 -13.94
N ALA A 591 -34.16 12.70 -14.91
CA ALA A 591 -34.55 11.31 -14.67
C ALA A 591 -33.61 10.60 -13.68
N ARG A 592 -32.30 10.87 -13.78
CA ARG A 592 -31.33 10.36 -12.81
C ARG A 592 -31.57 10.93 -11.41
N MET A 593 -31.80 12.23 -11.29
CA MET A 593 -32.11 12.89 -10.01
C MET A 593 -33.37 12.30 -9.37
N GLU A 594 -34.43 12.06 -10.13
CA GLU A 594 -35.67 11.44 -9.66
C GLU A 594 -35.49 10.00 -9.19
N SER A 595 -34.59 9.25 -9.86
CA SER A 595 -34.29 7.87 -9.48
C SER A 595 -33.47 7.74 -8.19
N LEU A 596 -32.78 8.80 -7.76
CA LEU A 596 -31.90 8.78 -6.59
C LEU A 596 -32.70 8.78 -5.29
N ILE A 597 -32.25 7.93 -4.35
CA ILE A 597 -32.78 7.83 -3.00
C ILE A 597 -31.64 8.09 -2.02
N LEU A 598 -31.81 9.09 -1.16
CA LEU A 598 -30.88 9.41 -0.09
C LEU A 598 -31.45 8.97 1.26
N ALA A 599 -30.74 8.10 1.94
CA ALA A 599 -31.03 7.68 3.31
C ALA A 599 -30.03 8.31 4.29
N TYR A 600 -30.55 8.95 5.33
CA TYR A 600 -29.75 9.52 6.42
C TYR A 600 -30.52 9.43 7.74
N ASP A 601 -29.80 9.13 8.82
CA ASP A 601 -30.38 8.88 10.13
C ASP A 601 -31.01 10.14 10.76
N ASN A 602 -30.56 11.34 10.39
CA ASN A 602 -31.04 12.63 10.86
C ASN A 602 -31.58 13.48 9.70
N MET A 603 -32.23 12.84 8.71
CA MET A 603 -32.76 13.52 7.51
C MET A 603 -33.66 14.71 7.86
N CYS A 604 -34.46 14.61 8.93
CA CYS A 604 -35.32 15.69 9.39
C CYS A 604 -34.56 16.96 9.80
N HIS A 605 -33.38 16.82 10.42
CA HIS A 605 -32.55 17.98 10.77
C HIS A 605 -31.91 18.59 9.52
N LEU A 606 -31.50 17.73 8.58
CA LEU A 606 -30.91 18.16 7.32
C LEU A 606 -31.90 18.97 6.45
N ASP A 607 -33.16 18.55 6.41
CA ASP A 607 -34.24 19.24 5.67
C ASP A 607 -34.82 20.48 6.38
N CYS A 608 -34.49 20.69 7.66
CA CYS A 608 -34.88 21.90 8.37
C CYS A 608 -34.01 23.12 8.07
N ILE A 609 -32.85 22.94 7.43
CA ILE A 609 -31.98 24.04 6.97
C ILE A 609 -32.74 24.84 5.91
N LYS A 610 -32.80 26.17 6.03
CA LYS A 610 -33.48 27.04 5.03
C LYS A 610 -32.96 26.79 3.61
N ALA A 611 -31.63 26.69 3.45
CA ALA A 611 -30.98 26.40 2.18
C ALA A 611 -31.42 25.07 1.52
N ALA A 612 -31.93 24.10 2.30
CA ALA A 612 -32.46 22.85 1.75
C ALA A 612 -33.86 23.00 1.11
N LYS A 613 -34.57 24.09 1.40
CA LYS A 613 -35.91 24.41 0.91
C LYS A 613 -35.90 25.34 -0.30
N GLU A 614 -34.82 26.06 -0.50
CA GLU A 614 -34.63 26.96 -1.63
C GLU A 614 -34.05 26.24 -2.85
N ASP A 615 -34.10 26.90 -3.99
CA ASP A 615 -33.36 26.46 -5.17
C ASP A 615 -31.86 26.64 -4.93
N LEU A 616 -31.09 25.60 -5.21
CA LEU A 616 -29.63 25.64 -5.09
C LEU A 616 -29.03 26.53 -6.18
N PRO A 617 -27.87 27.16 -5.93
CA PRO A 617 -27.24 28.10 -6.86
C PRO A 617 -26.49 27.39 -8.01
N PHE A 618 -27.18 26.48 -8.68
CA PHE A 618 -26.70 25.69 -9.83
C PHE A 618 -27.60 25.93 -11.05
N PRO A 619 -27.13 25.69 -12.27
CA PRO A 619 -27.99 25.70 -13.45
C PRO A 619 -29.12 24.66 -13.34
N ALA A 620 -30.24 24.90 -14.02
CA ALA A 620 -31.28 23.88 -14.17
C ALA A 620 -30.75 22.65 -14.93
N PRO A 621 -31.17 21.42 -14.59
CA PRO A 621 -32.11 21.05 -13.51
C PRO A 621 -31.48 20.92 -12.11
N LEU A 622 -30.15 21.09 -11.96
CA LEU A 622 -29.43 20.90 -10.69
C LEU A 622 -29.82 21.89 -9.59
N ASN A 623 -30.38 23.04 -9.91
CA ASN A 623 -30.98 23.95 -8.92
C ASN A 623 -32.03 23.24 -8.05
N LYS A 624 -32.75 22.25 -8.61
CA LYS A 624 -33.79 21.49 -7.92
C LYS A 624 -33.28 20.21 -7.24
N LEU A 625 -31.98 19.92 -7.29
CA LEU A 625 -31.39 18.66 -6.83
C LEU A 625 -31.92 18.18 -5.48
N ARG A 626 -31.95 19.08 -4.48
CA ARG A 626 -32.40 18.72 -3.12
C ARG A 626 -33.91 18.44 -3.04
N LYS A 627 -34.70 19.09 -3.89
CA LYS A 627 -36.17 18.94 -3.95
C LYS A 627 -36.58 17.69 -4.72
N THR A 628 -35.82 17.34 -5.76
CA THR A 628 -36.11 16.21 -6.65
C THR A 628 -35.74 14.85 -6.04
N ILE A 629 -34.59 14.75 -5.36
CA ILE A 629 -34.13 13.47 -4.78
C ILE A 629 -35.12 12.97 -3.72
N LYS A 630 -35.44 11.67 -3.76
CA LYS A 630 -36.24 11.02 -2.72
C LYS A 630 -35.43 10.88 -1.43
N LYS A 631 -35.99 11.32 -0.31
CA LYS A 631 -35.30 11.38 0.99
C LYS A 631 -36.01 10.47 1.99
N ILE A 632 -35.25 9.62 2.67
CA ILE A 632 -35.77 8.70 3.69
C ILE A 632 -34.89 8.71 4.94
N VAL A 633 -35.44 8.25 6.04
CA VAL A 633 -34.68 7.86 7.23
C VAL A 633 -34.40 6.36 7.14
N ASP A 634 -33.22 5.93 7.59
CA ASP A 634 -32.89 4.51 7.67
C ASP A 634 -33.95 3.74 8.50
N ARG A 635 -34.40 2.59 7.98
CA ARG A 635 -35.35 1.67 8.65
C ARG A 635 -35.00 1.41 10.11
N LEU A 636 -33.72 1.20 10.42
CA LEU A 636 -33.27 0.95 11.79
C LEU A 636 -33.54 2.14 12.72
N HIS A 637 -33.44 3.35 12.18
CA HIS A 637 -33.42 4.58 12.96
C HIS A 637 -34.77 5.28 13.03
N LEU A 638 -35.68 5.07 12.06
CA LEU A 638 -36.96 5.78 11.99
C LEU A 638 -37.78 5.68 13.28
N GLN A 639 -37.77 4.53 13.95
CA GLN A 639 -38.49 4.33 15.20
C GLN A 639 -38.05 5.29 16.32
N ASN A 640 -36.78 5.71 16.29
CA ASN A 640 -36.21 6.64 17.26
C ASN A 640 -36.63 8.09 17.01
N HIS A 641 -37.28 8.40 15.87
CA HIS A 641 -37.79 9.74 15.59
C HIS A 641 -39.12 9.96 16.32
N LYS A 642 -39.14 10.97 17.19
CA LYS A 642 -40.29 11.34 18.01
C LYS A 642 -41.33 12.17 17.24
N ASP A 643 -40.90 12.95 16.25
CA ASP A 643 -41.80 13.75 15.43
C ASP A 643 -42.58 12.83 14.46
N ALA A 644 -43.91 12.80 14.59
CA ALA A 644 -44.79 11.99 13.76
C ALA A 644 -44.63 12.30 12.26
N ARG A 645 -44.27 13.54 11.89
CA ARG A 645 -44.02 13.92 10.49
C ARG A 645 -42.86 13.13 9.90
N CYS A 646 -41.85 12.76 10.69
CA CYS A 646 -40.72 11.96 10.20
C CYS A 646 -41.19 10.61 9.66
N LYS A 647 -42.17 9.99 10.34
CA LYS A 647 -42.74 8.68 9.98
C LYS A 647 -43.63 8.72 8.74
N VAL A 648 -44.02 9.90 8.28
CA VAL A 648 -44.82 10.10 7.07
C VAL A 648 -43.93 10.59 5.92
N THR A 649 -43.15 11.64 6.15
CA THR A 649 -42.34 12.29 5.12
C THR A 649 -41.13 11.47 4.70
N TYR A 650 -40.48 10.78 5.63
CA TYR A 650 -39.22 10.06 5.40
C TYR A 650 -39.37 8.55 5.53
N ASP A 651 -40.57 8.02 5.29
CA ASP A 651 -40.90 6.62 5.46
C ASP A 651 -40.15 5.71 4.45
N PRO A 652 -39.27 4.81 4.92
CA PRO A 652 -38.55 3.86 4.08
C PRO A 652 -39.43 2.68 3.60
N SER A 653 -40.70 2.55 4.03
CA SER A 653 -41.65 1.58 3.46
C SER A 653 -41.93 1.86 1.97
N THR A 654 -41.70 3.11 1.55
CA THR A 654 -41.95 3.58 0.18
C THR A 654 -40.88 3.13 -0.83
N ILE A 655 -39.87 2.36 -0.41
CA ILE A 655 -38.81 1.81 -1.27
C ILE A 655 -38.78 0.28 -1.13
N PRO A 656 -38.25 -0.46 -2.13
CA PRO A 656 -38.26 -1.93 -2.09
C PRO A 656 -37.66 -2.50 -0.80
N GLU A 657 -38.29 -3.53 -0.23
CA GLU A 657 -37.83 -4.16 1.03
C GLU A 657 -36.40 -4.70 0.92
N THR A 658 -36.00 -5.18 -0.25
CA THR A 658 -34.65 -5.69 -0.52
C THR A 658 -33.56 -4.63 -0.47
N TYR A 659 -33.90 -3.34 -0.52
CA TYR A 659 -32.93 -2.25 -0.45
C TYR A 659 -32.29 -2.18 0.95
N ASN A 660 -30.97 -2.10 0.99
CA ASN A 660 -30.23 -2.16 2.25
C ASN A 660 -29.98 -0.76 2.82
N THR A 661 -30.93 -0.23 3.58
CA THR A 661 -30.78 1.08 4.25
C THR A 661 -29.76 1.05 5.39
N MET A 662 -29.48 -0.12 5.98
CA MET A 662 -28.56 -0.30 7.10
C MET A 662 -27.07 -0.39 6.69
N ILE A 663 -26.77 -0.16 5.42
CA ILE A 663 -25.44 -0.44 4.87
C ILE A 663 -24.34 0.47 5.45
N ALA A 664 -24.69 1.66 5.95
CA ALA A 664 -23.75 2.52 6.67
C ALA A 664 -23.29 1.87 7.99
N GLU A 665 -24.21 1.34 8.79
CA GLU A 665 -23.90 0.60 10.03
C GLU A 665 -23.04 -0.65 9.75
N GLN A 666 -23.34 -1.37 8.65
CA GLN A 666 -22.55 -2.52 8.20
C GLN A 666 -21.14 -2.08 7.79
N THR A 667 -21.02 -0.88 7.22
CA THR A 667 -19.72 -0.32 6.86
C THR A 667 -18.96 0.14 8.10
N PHE A 668 -19.65 0.63 9.13
CA PHE A 668 -19.03 1.07 10.38
C PHE A 668 -18.50 -0.09 11.24
N SER A 669 -19.11 -1.27 11.19
CA SER A 669 -18.56 -2.46 11.86
C SER A 669 -17.16 -2.81 11.35
N TRP A 670 -16.90 -2.61 10.06
CA TRP A 670 -15.58 -2.69 9.43
C TRP A 670 -14.73 -1.47 9.74
N PHE A 671 -15.23 -0.27 9.42
CA PHE A 671 -14.44 0.96 9.43
C PHE A 671 -13.94 1.30 10.84
N SER A 672 -14.76 1.07 11.86
CA SER A 672 -14.39 1.38 13.24
C SER A 672 -13.26 0.53 13.82
N ARG A 673 -12.94 -0.61 13.20
CA ARG A 673 -11.82 -1.48 13.62
C ARG A 673 -10.46 -0.84 13.37
N PHE A 674 -10.37 0.07 12.40
CA PHE A 674 -9.14 0.84 12.16
C PHE A 674 -8.86 1.89 13.22
N LYS A 675 -9.75 2.14 14.19
CA LYS A 675 -9.56 3.14 15.25
C LYS A 675 -8.17 3.05 15.92
N LYS A 676 -7.71 1.83 16.24
CA LYS A 676 -6.43 1.62 16.92
C LYS A 676 -5.20 1.77 16.02
N ILE A 677 -5.39 1.71 14.70
CA ILE A 677 -4.33 1.81 13.69
C ILE A 677 -4.25 3.24 13.15
N ALA A 678 -5.37 3.75 12.63
CA ALA A 678 -5.41 5.02 11.92
C ALA A 678 -5.34 6.22 12.87
N ASN A 679 -5.85 6.13 14.10
CA ASN A 679 -5.85 7.30 15.00
C ASN A 679 -4.45 7.66 15.52
N SER A 680 -3.48 6.75 15.45
CA SER A 680 -2.07 7.02 15.80
C SER A 680 -1.25 7.55 14.61
N MET A 681 -1.87 7.74 13.44
CA MET A 681 -1.20 8.29 12.26
C MET A 681 -1.33 9.81 12.23
N THR A 682 -0.38 10.45 11.57
CA THR A 682 -0.53 11.83 11.12
C THR A 682 -1.68 11.96 10.13
N GLN A 683 -2.16 13.17 9.87
CA GLN A 683 -3.33 13.38 9.00
C GLN A 683 -3.11 12.83 7.59
N THR A 684 -1.97 13.13 6.97
CA THR A 684 -1.61 12.69 5.62
C THR A 684 -1.60 11.16 5.53
N HIS A 685 -0.89 10.49 6.44
CA HIS A 685 -0.85 9.03 6.50
C HIS A 685 -2.22 8.42 6.80
N HIS A 686 -3.01 9.03 7.69
CA HIS A 686 -4.35 8.58 8.03
C HIS A 686 -5.27 8.56 6.81
N LEU A 687 -5.34 9.69 6.10
CA LEU A 687 -6.22 9.86 4.94
C LEU A 687 -5.82 8.92 3.81
N PHE A 688 -4.53 8.84 3.52
CA PHE A 688 -4.00 7.94 2.50
C PHE A 688 -4.27 6.47 2.87
N TYR A 689 -4.00 6.07 4.12
CA TYR A 689 -4.28 4.72 4.60
C TYR A 689 -5.77 4.37 4.42
N ILE A 690 -6.69 5.20 4.93
CA ILE A 690 -8.13 4.95 4.81
C ILE A 690 -8.58 4.88 3.34
N HIS A 691 -8.10 5.79 2.49
CA HIS A 691 -8.37 5.77 1.06
C HIS A 691 -8.03 4.42 0.42
N ARG A 692 -6.82 3.91 0.67
CA ARG A 692 -6.35 2.62 0.17
C ARG A 692 -7.14 1.44 0.75
N GLN A 693 -7.50 1.49 2.04
CA GLN A 693 -8.35 0.47 2.67
C GLN A 693 -9.76 0.41 2.05
N ILE A 694 -10.33 1.56 1.67
CA ILE A 694 -11.62 1.62 0.97
C ILE A 694 -11.53 0.99 -0.42
N GLN A 695 -10.50 1.32 -1.21
CA GLN A 695 -10.31 0.72 -2.54
C GLN A 695 -10.15 -0.80 -2.44
N ARG A 696 -9.34 -1.30 -1.49
CA ARG A 696 -9.16 -2.74 -1.26
C ARG A 696 -10.47 -3.42 -0.83
N ARG A 697 -11.22 -2.84 0.10
CA ARG A 697 -12.55 -3.36 0.53
C ARG A 697 -13.53 -3.42 -0.64
N ASN A 698 -13.60 -2.36 -1.45
CA ASN A 698 -14.50 -2.30 -2.59
C ASN A 698 -14.12 -3.37 -3.64
N LYS A 699 -12.82 -3.54 -3.93
CA LYS A 699 -12.30 -4.59 -4.82
C LYS A 699 -12.64 -6.00 -4.29
N TYR A 700 -12.43 -6.24 -3.00
CA TYR A 700 -12.79 -7.50 -2.34
C TYR A 700 -14.30 -7.78 -2.47
N SER A 701 -15.13 -6.77 -2.18
CA SER A 701 -16.59 -6.88 -2.24
C SER A 701 -17.07 -7.22 -3.66
N GLY A 702 -16.51 -6.57 -4.68
CA GLY A 702 -16.78 -6.86 -6.08
C GLY A 702 -16.35 -8.28 -6.47
N SER A 703 -15.14 -8.71 -6.08
CA SER A 703 -14.65 -10.06 -6.36
C SER A 703 -15.49 -11.16 -5.70
N CYS A 704 -16.02 -10.93 -4.49
CA CYS A 704 -16.93 -11.88 -3.85
C CYS A 704 -18.20 -12.06 -4.67
N ARG A 705 -18.83 -10.96 -5.10
CA ARG A 705 -20.08 -10.97 -5.87
C ARG A 705 -19.93 -11.63 -7.22
N LEU A 706 -18.84 -11.34 -7.94
CA LEU A 706 -18.51 -12.02 -9.19
C LEU A 706 -18.47 -13.54 -9.05
N ARG A 707 -18.10 -14.05 -7.87
CA ARG A 707 -18.02 -15.48 -7.56
C ARG A 707 -19.33 -16.03 -6.97
N GLY A 708 -20.43 -15.26 -7.00
CA GLY A 708 -21.71 -15.63 -6.40
C GLY A 708 -21.65 -15.72 -4.88
N LYS A 709 -20.75 -14.99 -4.21
CA LYS A 709 -20.58 -15.00 -2.75
C LYS A 709 -20.88 -13.63 -2.15
N ALA A 710 -21.50 -13.64 -0.98
CA ALA A 710 -21.57 -12.45 -0.14
C ALA A 710 -20.17 -12.11 0.42
N PRO A 711 -19.78 -10.82 0.49
CA PRO A 711 -18.54 -10.43 1.14
C PRO A 711 -18.58 -10.74 2.64
N LEU A 712 -17.51 -11.30 3.17
CA LEU A 712 -17.36 -11.55 4.61
C LEU A 712 -16.85 -10.27 5.28
N LEU A 713 -17.78 -9.40 5.67
CA LEU A 713 -17.49 -8.21 6.46
C LEU A 713 -17.72 -8.50 7.96
N PRO A 714 -17.03 -7.82 8.88
CA PRO A 714 -17.30 -7.95 10.31
C PRO A 714 -18.80 -7.79 10.58
N GLY A 715 -19.39 -8.80 11.21
CA GLY A 715 -20.83 -8.85 11.43
C GLY A 715 -21.34 -7.64 12.21
N ILE A 716 -22.51 -7.16 11.81
CA ILE A 716 -23.34 -6.36 12.71
C ILE A 716 -23.75 -7.26 13.88
N ASN A 717 -23.82 -6.70 15.09
CA ASN A 717 -24.42 -7.38 16.23
C ASN A 717 -25.79 -7.96 15.82
N ILE A 718 -25.93 -9.30 15.84
CA ILE A 718 -27.14 -10.03 15.38
C ILE A 718 -28.42 -9.46 16.00
N THR A 719 -28.32 -8.88 17.20
CA THR A 719 -29.41 -8.18 17.89
C THR A 719 -29.97 -6.99 17.11
N LEU A 720 -29.12 -6.23 16.41
CA LEU A 720 -29.52 -5.11 15.54
C LEU A 720 -30.19 -5.59 14.25
N GLN A 721 -29.71 -6.70 13.67
CA GLN A 721 -30.36 -7.31 12.50
C GLN A 721 -31.75 -7.84 12.84
N LYS A 722 -31.92 -8.48 13.99
CA LYS A 722 -33.23 -8.97 14.46
C LYS A 722 -34.23 -7.85 14.77
N LYS A 723 -33.78 -6.65 15.12
CA LYS A 723 -34.65 -5.47 15.26
C LYS A 723 -35.17 -4.98 13.91
N ALA A 724 -34.34 -4.99 12.87
CA ALA A 724 -34.72 -4.53 11.53
C ALA A 724 -35.65 -5.50 10.77
N ILE A 725 -35.76 -6.76 11.20
CA ILE A 725 -36.60 -7.81 10.58
C ILE A 725 -37.95 -7.99 11.32
N LYS A 726 -38.12 -7.38 12.50
CA LYS A 726 -39.33 -7.53 13.32
C LYS A 726 -40.46 -6.55 12.96
N ASP A 727 -40.25 -5.74 11.94
CA ASP A 727 -41.18 -4.80 11.33
C ASP A 727 -41.18 -5.03 9.82
#